data_AF-A0A2E0VRP7-F1
#
_entry.id   AF-A0A2E0VRP7-F1
#
_cell.length_a   1.000
_cell.length_b   1.000
_cell.length_c   1.000
_cell.angle_alpha   90.00
_cell.angle_beta   90.00
_cell.angle_gamma   90.00
#
_symmetry.space_group_name_H-M   'P 1'
#
loop_
_entity.id
_entity.type
_entity.pdbx_description
1 polymer ?
#
loop_
_entity_poly.entity_id
_entity_poly.type
_entity_poly.pdbx_seq_one_letter_code
_entity_poly.pdbx_strand_id
1 'polypeptide(L)'
;MKRFSSLLFSLLFLSGLSAQSAFEDAFALANIYRANGNSFKPLTKSDAADSTLLQLGIFLEIMNRHYDTIWGDTPTPSPNNLISAYRKNPFFKKYEMPPGVNAEASAMALSMASSVTKSRAEIAASGAGGSGISVARLADGVAKFLVKRTKEELTIAFFEEFREALAENEQLHILFPTTRMILLGIGDQIYNFNAYLDSMRDAFSADLKNMHRNLEKLLVDEQVYILKDTIPALYVAGLFTVTKQLVEKASVPEIIGYLGKDAAFQHTHFDNEPPSLEKVRAALRMTYVISESVKAHSYQSRPWIAPEQFRMLAKDRLALDFYLGLVYEQSKNLSNGTQKVADAFTTDKADLLLRHIGAFVELGEELYEVTQRIETGEYQKNDTLLYQGYFDYLQVAMDIFSSAKKFSAVTFPQDQVLQKKLEEVNFVVERLSVISLDVRRKRYSNVIVQAGLLLNELIDPAYDISCPLLRFGAFMAAISESQNSDDVAAVMETFALPRGSSYIKKHYPFNLAIGSYVGFNTGVEMLPDLSEDDQTGLNAGMGAPIGVAFSWGEKGRNKSASYTFLANVVDIGAFTAFRFTNNDAVDDLPELKFSNIFAPGGAFIYGFPRFPGSFGMFAQKGPNLRKVTADGYEIDATNGWRFGLMLSVDIPLFNLYTKGKESGCVGY
;
A
#
# COMPACT_ATOMS: atom_id res chain seq x y z
N MET A 1 -11.62 45.20 39.55
CA MET A 1 -11.16 43.90 39.02
C MET A 1 -11.66 43.58 37.61
N LYS A 2 -12.98 43.55 37.30
CA LYS A 2 -13.48 43.16 35.94
C LYS A 2 -12.94 43.95 34.72
N ARG A 3 -12.38 45.16 34.88
CA ARG A 3 -11.73 45.93 33.79
C ARG A 3 -10.25 45.62 33.57
N PHE A 4 -9.58 44.90 34.50
CA PHE A 4 -8.17 44.54 34.37
C PHE A 4 -7.97 43.24 33.57
N SER A 5 -8.92 42.29 33.66
CA SER A 5 -8.85 41.05 32.88
C SER A 5 -9.06 41.29 31.38
N SER A 6 -9.91 42.25 30.98
CA SER A 6 -10.08 42.61 29.56
C SER A 6 -8.87 43.34 28.97
N LEU A 7 -8.10 44.09 29.78
CA LEU A 7 -6.86 44.73 29.32
C LEU A 7 -5.71 43.72 29.21
N LEU A 8 -5.52 42.82 30.19
CA LEU A 8 -4.51 41.77 30.06
C LEU A 8 -4.78 40.85 28.84
N PHE A 9 -6.05 40.54 28.58
CA PHE A 9 -6.44 39.73 27.44
C PHE A 9 -6.23 40.44 26.08
N SER A 10 -6.22 41.77 26.04
CA SER A 10 -5.90 42.53 24.81
C SER A 10 -4.39 42.78 24.66
N LEU A 11 -3.64 42.89 25.75
CA LEU A 11 -2.18 42.98 25.73
C LEU A 11 -1.50 41.69 25.26
N LEU A 12 -2.03 40.51 25.62
CA LEU A 12 -1.52 39.22 25.14
C LEU A 12 -1.66 39.01 23.62
N PHE A 13 -2.57 39.73 22.96
CA PHE A 13 -2.71 39.73 21.49
C PHE A 13 -2.01 40.92 20.81
N LEU A 14 -1.49 41.90 21.57
CA LEU A 14 -0.71 43.02 21.03
C LEU A 14 0.81 42.80 21.13
N SER A 15 1.26 41.81 21.92
CA SER A 15 2.67 41.40 22.03
C SER A 15 3.15 40.45 20.92
N GLY A 16 2.32 40.16 19.92
CA GLY A 16 2.62 39.25 18.80
C GLY A 16 2.55 39.96 17.44
N LEU A 17 3.45 40.90 17.18
CA LEU A 17 3.56 41.60 15.89
C LEU A 17 4.27 40.76 14.81
N SER A 18 3.69 39.58 14.58
CA SER A 18 3.88 38.71 13.43
C SER A 18 2.71 37.73 13.39
N ALA A 19 1.49 38.25 13.19
CA ALA A 19 0.35 37.41 12.83
C ALA A 19 0.64 36.78 11.45
N GLN A 20 0.44 35.47 11.33
CA GLN A 20 1.02 34.67 10.24
C GLN A 20 0.00 33.75 9.54
N SER A 21 -1.20 33.56 10.10
CA SER A 21 -2.33 32.90 9.43
C SER A 21 -3.60 33.75 9.41
N ALA A 22 -4.50 33.49 8.46
CA ALA A 22 -5.76 34.23 8.31
C ALA A 22 -6.62 34.20 9.58
N PHE A 23 -6.53 33.14 10.39
CA PHE A 23 -7.13 33.04 11.71
C PHE A 23 -6.61 34.15 12.67
N GLU A 24 -5.29 34.28 12.80
CA GLU A 24 -4.64 35.26 13.68
C GLU A 24 -4.92 36.68 13.19
N ASP A 25 -4.82 36.89 11.89
CA ASP A 25 -5.05 38.16 11.21
C ASP A 25 -6.50 38.64 11.30
N ALA A 26 -7.47 37.73 11.27
CA ALA A 26 -8.87 38.07 11.47
C ALA A 26 -9.15 38.66 12.86
N PHE A 27 -8.50 38.14 13.91
CA PHE A 27 -8.58 38.73 15.25
C PHE A 27 -7.82 40.06 15.35
N ALA A 28 -6.68 40.20 14.68
CA ALA A 28 -5.98 41.48 14.59
C ALA A 28 -6.84 42.57 13.93
N LEU A 29 -7.50 42.26 12.80
CA LEU A 29 -8.45 43.15 12.13
C LEU A 29 -9.68 43.46 12.99
N ALA A 30 -10.23 42.46 13.71
CA ALA A 30 -11.33 42.67 14.64
C ALA A 30 -10.95 43.64 15.77
N ASN A 31 -9.73 43.55 16.28
CA ASN A 31 -9.21 44.45 17.31
C ASN A 31 -8.95 45.87 16.77
N ILE A 32 -8.35 46.02 15.58
CA ILE A 32 -8.16 47.32 14.91
C ILE A 32 -9.52 48.00 14.67
N TYR A 33 -10.50 47.28 14.15
CA TYR A 33 -11.85 47.79 13.88
C TYR A 33 -12.54 48.28 15.17
N ARG A 34 -12.50 47.48 16.24
CA ARG A 34 -13.05 47.84 17.56
C ARG A 34 -12.35 49.05 18.17
N ALA A 35 -11.02 49.10 18.12
CA ALA A 35 -10.22 50.20 18.66
C ALA A 35 -10.52 51.54 17.97
N ASN A 36 -10.87 51.50 16.68
CA ASN A 36 -11.25 52.67 15.88
C ASN A 36 -12.76 52.98 15.89
N GLY A 37 -13.47 52.57 16.96
CA GLY A 37 -14.88 52.89 17.15
C GLY A 37 -15.83 52.13 16.22
N ASN A 38 -15.47 50.91 15.82
CA ASN A 38 -16.16 50.09 14.82
C ASN A 38 -16.14 50.71 13.42
N SER A 39 -14.98 51.19 12.97
CA SER A 39 -14.78 51.66 11.59
C SER A 39 -13.32 51.57 11.19
N PHE A 40 -13.02 51.28 9.92
CA PHE A 40 -11.67 51.44 9.35
C PHE A 40 -11.41 52.85 8.80
N LYS A 41 -12.44 53.71 8.67
CA LYS A 41 -12.31 55.09 8.19
C LYS A 41 -11.23 55.93 8.91
N PRO A 42 -10.99 55.81 10.24
CA PRO A 42 -9.98 56.63 10.92
C PRO A 42 -8.53 56.37 10.46
N LEU A 43 -8.25 55.23 9.80
CA LEU A 43 -6.92 54.87 9.31
C LEU A 43 -6.42 55.77 8.16
N THR A 44 -7.25 56.66 7.60
CA THR A 44 -6.86 57.53 6.46
C THR A 44 -6.54 58.97 6.82
N LYS A 45 -6.48 59.32 8.12
CA LYS A 45 -6.16 60.69 8.54
C LYS A 45 -4.65 60.92 8.44
N SER A 46 -4.24 61.94 7.67
CA SER A 46 -2.85 62.39 7.52
C SER A 46 -2.21 62.86 8.83
N ASP A 47 -3.05 63.27 9.79
CA ASP A 47 -2.64 63.95 11.02
C ASP A 47 -2.73 63.01 12.25
N ALA A 48 -2.77 61.70 12.01
CA ALA A 48 -3.03 60.71 13.05
C ALA A 48 -1.80 60.40 13.90
N ALA A 49 -2.01 60.14 15.19
CA ALA A 49 -0.95 59.75 16.11
C ALA A 49 -0.28 58.42 15.71
N ASP A 50 0.95 58.20 16.17
CA ASP A 50 1.80 57.03 15.86
C ASP A 50 1.09 55.67 15.97
N SER A 51 0.17 55.54 16.94
CA SER A 51 -0.63 54.32 17.13
C SER A 51 -1.58 54.02 15.96
N THR A 52 -2.13 55.04 15.30
CA THR A 52 -2.99 54.89 14.12
C THR A 52 -2.17 54.58 12.88
N LEU A 53 -0.97 55.15 12.74
CA LEU A 53 -0.03 54.81 11.65
C LEU A 53 0.45 53.36 11.75
N LEU A 54 0.76 52.89 12.96
CA LEU A 54 1.07 51.48 13.20
C LEU A 54 -0.11 50.57 12.84
N GLN A 55 -1.34 50.91 13.26
CA GLN A 55 -2.54 50.13 12.91
C GLN A 55 -2.84 50.12 11.40
N LEU A 56 -2.58 51.22 10.69
CA LEU A 56 -2.65 51.30 9.23
C LEU A 56 -1.59 50.39 8.58
N GLY A 57 -0.37 50.37 9.11
CA GLY A 57 0.72 49.51 8.63
C GLY A 57 0.36 48.03 8.76
N ILE A 58 -0.08 47.61 9.94
CA ILE A 58 -0.57 46.25 10.22
C ILE A 58 -1.73 45.91 9.28
N PHE A 59 -2.73 46.79 9.16
CA PHE A 59 -3.87 46.57 8.28
C PHE A 59 -3.43 46.35 6.82
N LEU A 60 -2.55 47.20 6.28
CA LEU A 60 -2.05 47.06 4.91
C LEU A 60 -1.20 45.78 4.72
N GLU A 61 -0.39 45.41 5.71
CA GLU A 61 0.40 44.18 5.68
C GLU A 61 -0.51 42.94 5.62
N ILE A 62 -1.54 42.88 6.47
CA ILE A 62 -2.55 41.79 6.47
C ILE A 62 -3.27 41.71 5.12
N MET A 63 -3.77 42.85 4.62
CA MET A 63 -4.46 42.89 3.32
C MET A 63 -3.53 42.38 2.20
N ASN A 64 -2.25 42.73 2.23
CA ASN A 64 -1.25 42.30 1.26
C ASN A 64 -0.91 40.80 1.37
N ARG A 65 -0.77 40.27 2.58
CA ARG A 65 -0.44 38.85 2.86
C ARG A 65 -1.51 37.89 2.33
N HIS A 66 -2.77 38.30 2.40
CA HIS A 66 -3.91 37.52 1.89
C HIS A 66 -4.40 37.98 0.51
N TYR A 67 -3.68 38.90 -0.14
CA TYR A 67 -3.99 39.24 -1.53
C TYR A 67 -3.65 38.07 -2.46
N ASP A 68 -4.39 37.98 -3.56
CA ASP A 68 -4.33 36.87 -4.51
C ASP A 68 -3.11 36.98 -5.43
N THR A 69 -1.93 36.70 -4.86
CA THR A 69 -0.63 36.61 -5.53
C THR A 69 -0.09 35.18 -5.62
N ILE A 70 -0.79 34.21 -5.02
CA ILE A 70 -0.32 32.83 -4.86
C ILE A 70 -0.36 32.08 -6.21
N TRP A 71 -1.23 32.51 -7.13
CA TRP A 71 -1.61 31.74 -8.33
C TRP A 71 -1.12 32.33 -9.66
N GLY A 72 -0.17 33.28 -9.65
CA GLY A 72 0.49 33.80 -10.85
C GLY A 72 1.14 35.17 -10.67
N ASP A 73 1.73 35.71 -11.74
CA ASP A 73 2.42 37.01 -11.77
C ASP A 73 1.47 38.22 -11.68
N THR A 74 0.74 38.35 -10.57
CA THR A 74 0.09 39.63 -10.24
C THR A 74 1.13 40.61 -9.72
N PRO A 75 1.28 41.81 -10.33
CA PRO A 75 2.17 42.85 -9.81
C PRO A 75 1.82 43.21 -8.37
N THR A 76 2.83 43.44 -7.52
CA THR A 76 2.64 43.86 -6.12
C THR A 76 1.65 45.02 -6.05
N PRO A 77 0.48 44.85 -5.42
CA PRO A 77 -0.58 45.85 -5.47
C PRO A 77 -0.19 47.08 -4.66
N SER A 78 -0.53 48.27 -5.16
CA SER A 78 -0.43 49.49 -4.36
C SER A 78 -1.39 49.42 -3.15
N PRO A 79 -1.13 50.14 -2.04
CA PRO A 79 -2.04 50.22 -0.90
C PRO A 79 -3.50 50.57 -1.27
N ASN A 80 -3.66 51.46 -2.26
CA ASN A 80 -4.99 51.84 -2.77
C ASN A 80 -5.63 50.75 -3.64
N ASN A 81 -4.84 49.94 -4.35
CA ASN A 81 -5.35 48.77 -5.09
C ASN A 81 -5.81 47.67 -4.12
N LEU A 82 -5.04 47.39 -3.06
CA LEU A 82 -5.43 46.46 -1.98
C LEU A 82 -6.77 46.86 -1.37
N ILE A 83 -6.88 48.08 -0.86
CA ILE A 83 -8.12 48.61 -0.27
C ILE A 83 -9.29 48.53 -1.25
N SER A 84 -9.06 48.83 -2.53
CA SER A 84 -10.10 48.77 -3.57
C SER A 84 -10.56 47.35 -3.90
N ALA A 85 -9.69 46.35 -3.77
CA ALA A 85 -10.04 44.94 -3.92
C ALA A 85 -10.90 44.45 -2.74
N TYR A 86 -10.43 44.64 -1.51
CA TYR A 86 -11.20 44.26 -0.32
C TYR A 86 -12.50 45.07 -0.13
N ARG A 87 -12.63 46.27 -0.71
CA ARG A 87 -13.93 46.98 -0.76
C ARG A 87 -14.98 46.25 -1.61
N LYS A 88 -14.56 45.41 -2.58
CA LYS A 88 -15.44 44.56 -3.39
C LYS A 88 -15.68 43.18 -2.77
N ASN A 89 -14.83 42.75 -1.85
CA ASN A 89 -14.95 41.48 -1.13
C ASN A 89 -16.26 41.44 -0.32
N PRO A 90 -17.09 40.37 -0.44
CA PRO A 90 -18.45 40.35 0.08
C PRO A 90 -18.51 40.44 1.61
N PHE A 91 -17.45 40.01 2.32
CA PHE A 91 -17.38 40.06 3.77
C PHE A 91 -16.96 41.44 4.28
N PHE A 92 -15.98 42.06 3.62
CA PHE A 92 -15.44 43.38 4.00
C PHE A 92 -16.35 44.56 3.60
N LYS A 93 -17.20 44.39 2.57
CA LYS A 93 -18.10 45.44 2.03
C LYS A 93 -18.96 46.14 3.09
N LYS A 94 -19.37 45.44 4.15
CA LYS A 94 -20.22 45.96 5.25
C LYS A 94 -19.46 46.72 6.35
N TYR A 95 -18.12 46.69 6.36
CA TYR A 95 -17.30 47.28 7.43
C TYR A 95 -16.66 48.64 7.10
N GLU A 96 -17.18 49.31 6.06
CA GLU A 96 -16.77 50.67 5.68
C GLU A 96 -15.25 50.83 5.48
N MET A 97 -14.70 50.07 4.53
CA MET A 97 -13.29 50.08 4.16
C MET A 97 -12.77 51.52 3.92
N PRO A 98 -11.48 51.79 4.23
CA PRO A 98 -10.85 53.10 4.01
C PRO A 98 -11.13 53.66 2.60
N PRO A 99 -11.41 54.97 2.41
CA PRO A 99 -11.57 55.55 1.06
C PRO A 99 -10.30 55.47 0.20
N GLY A 100 -9.13 55.57 0.84
CA GLY A 100 -7.80 55.47 0.25
C GLY A 100 -6.75 56.02 1.21
N VAL A 101 -5.47 55.80 0.94
CA VAL A 101 -4.31 56.26 1.73
C VAL A 101 -3.47 57.21 0.88
N ASN A 102 -2.84 58.22 1.50
CA ASN A 102 -1.80 59.00 0.83
C ASN A 102 -0.50 58.16 0.69
N ALA A 103 0.35 58.52 -0.27
CA ALA A 103 1.58 57.75 -0.54
C ALA A 103 2.59 57.84 0.62
N GLU A 104 2.70 59.01 1.26
CA GLU A 104 3.69 59.28 2.30
C GLU A 104 3.39 58.55 3.62
N ALA A 105 2.14 58.61 4.13
CA ALA A 105 1.79 57.86 5.34
C ALA A 105 1.74 56.35 5.08
N SER A 106 1.49 55.90 3.84
CA SER A 106 1.64 54.47 3.50
C SER A 106 3.09 54.00 3.64
N ALA A 107 4.06 54.77 3.14
CA ALA A 107 5.48 54.45 3.25
C ALA A 107 5.99 54.53 4.70
N MET A 108 5.49 55.49 5.47
CA MET A 108 5.81 55.61 6.90
C MET A 108 5.19 54.46 7.72
N ALA A 109 3.92 54.12 7.48
CA ALA A 109 3.23 53.02 8.16
C ALA A 109 3.86 51.64 7.87
N LEU A 110 4.25 51.38 6.61
CA LEU A 110 4.93 50.14 6.22
C LEU A 110 6.36 50.04 6.81
N SER A 111 7.08 51.16 6.95
CA SER A 111 8.39 51.16 7.63
C SER A 111 8.29 51.04 9.15
N MET A 112 7.21 51.54 9.77
CA MET A 112 6.89 51.30 11.19
C MET A 112 6.45 49.86 11.47
N ALA A 113 5.71 49.20 10.56
CA ALA A 113 5.36 47.79 10.71
C ALA A 113 6.60 46.87 10.57
N SER A 114 7.40 47.08 9.53
CA SER A 114 8.60 46.26 9.23
C SER A 114 9.78 46.45 10.19
N SER A 115 9.76 47.46 11.06
CA SER A 115 10.76 47.64 12.13
C SER A 115 10.46 46.82 13.39
N VAL A 116 9.28 46.20 13.50
CA VAL A 116 8.93 45.31 14.63
C VAL A 116 9.33 43.84 14.37
N THR A 117 9.57 43.46 13.10
CA THR A 117 9.71 42.06 12.67
C THR A 117 11.15 41.51 12.63
N LYS A 118 12.16 42.21 13.17
CA LYS A 118 13.57 41.76 13.13
C LYS A 118 14.20 41.45 14.50
N SER A 119 13.86 40.30 15.08
CA SER A 119 14.85 39.51 15.87
C SER A 119 14.41 38.06 16.13
N ARG A 120 15.10 37.09 15.50
CA ARG A 120 15.57 35.79 16.06
C ARG A 120 15.76 34.67 15.00
N ALA A 121 16.94 34.70 14.39
CA ALA A 121 17.79 33.55 14.13
C ALA A 121 19.23 34.07 14.38
N GLU A 122 20.21 33.36 14.94
CA GLU A 122 20.40 31.92 15.16
C GLU A 122 21.01 31.65 16.56
N ILE A 123 21.11 30.38 16.96
CA ILE A 123 22.31 29.70 17.53
C ILE A 123 21.85 28.35 18.09
N ALA A 124 22.30 27.26 17.46
CA ALA A 124 22.81 26.02 18.09
C ALA A 124 23.05 24.96 17.01
N ALA A 125 24.31 24.79 16.59
CA ALA A 125 24.73 23.70 15.71
C ALA A 125 25.96 22.98 16.28
N SER A 126 26.05 21.68 15.97
CA SER A 126 27.24 20.79 16.02
C SER A 126 27.63 20.04 17.32
N GLY A 127 28.08 18.79 17.12
CA GLY A 127 28.59 17.82 18.11
C GLY A 127 28.15 16.37 17.79
N ALA A 128 28.76 15.66 16.82
CA ALA A 128 29.79 14.59 17.00
C ALA A 128 29.32 13.39 17.87
N GLY A 129 29.40 12.08 17.54
CA GLY A 129 30.29 11.25 16.69
C GLY A 129 31.00 10.19 17.60
N GLY A 130 31.17 8.89 17.30
CA GLY A 130 30.91 8.02 16.14
C GLY A 130 31.39 6.55 16.41
N SER A 131 31.50 5.67 15.39
CA SER A 131 31.90 4.22 15.43
C SER A 131 30.87 3.24 16.09
N GLY A 132 30.84 1.93 15.82
CA GLY A 132 31.53 1.10 14.81
C GLY A 132 31.85 -0.35 15.29
N ILE A 133 31.78 -1.33 14.36
CA ILE A 133 32.36 -2.72 14.37
C ILE A 133 31.42 -3.94 14.57
N SER A 134 31.25 -4.63 13.42
CA SER A 134 31.03 -6.05 13.03
C SER A 134 30.60 -7.20 14.00
N VAL A 135 29.60 -7.96 13.51
CA VAL A 135 29.64 -9.40 13.11
C VAL A 135 30.48 -10.38 13.96
N ALA A 136 29.85 -11.44 14.50
CA ALA A 136 30.00 -12.82 13.99
C ALA A 136 29.22 -13.92 14.79
N ARG A 137 28.89 -15.01 14.08
CA ARG A 137 28.51 -16.38 14.55
C ARG A 137 27.06 -16.56 15.05
N LEU A 138 26.43 -17.74 14.87
CA LEU A 138 26.91 -19.05 14.40
C LEU A 138 25.86 -19.73 13.48
N ALA A 139 26.30 -20.70 12.67
CA ALA A 139 25.44 -21.56 11.85
C ALA A 139 25.22 -22.94 12.53
N ASP A 140 24.03 -23.53 12.35
CA ASP A 140 23.68 -24.92 12.62
C ASP A 140 22.33 -25.21 11.91
N GLY A 141 22.00 -26.36 11.31
CA GLY A 141 22.73 -27.62 11.12
C GLY A 141 22.14 -28.44 9.95
N VAL A 142 22.82 -29.53 9.56
CA VAL A 142 22.72 -30.22 8.24
C VAL A 142 21.46 -31.11 8.04
N ALA A 143 20.38 -30.92 8.80
CA ALA A 143 19.32 -31.92 8.99
C ALA A 143 18.11 -31.90 8.02
N LYS A 144 18.23 -31.37 6.78
CA LYS A 144 17.11 -31.34 5.78
C LYS A 144 17.42 -32.01 4.45
N PHE A 145 18.12 -33.15 4.51
CA PHE A 145 18.55 -33.87 3.31
C PHE A 145 17.51 -34.84 2.70
N LEU A 146 16.40 -35.15 3.39
CA LEU A 146 15.48 -36.24 3.00
C LEU A 146 14.05 -35.82 2.61
N VAL A 147 13.89 -34.70 1.91
CA VAL A 147 12.64 -34.36 1.15
C VAL A 147 12.95 -34.00 -0.31
N LYS A 148 14.15 -34.35 -0.78
CA LYS A 148 14.84 -33.60 -1.83
C LYS A 148 14.33 -33.85 -3.26
N ARG A 149 14.11 -35.11 -3.65
CA ARG A 149 14.08 -35.49 -5.09
C ARG A 149 12.78 -35.30 -5.89
N THR A 150 11.69 -34.85 -5.27
CA THR A 150 10.45 -34.49 -5.99
C THR A 150 10.14 -33.00 -5.87
N LYS A 151 10.62 -32.35 -4.81
CA LYS A 151 10.53 -30.88 -4.65
C LYS A 151 11.52 -30.16 -5.58
N GLU A 152 12.65 -30.78 -5.93
CA GLU A 152 13.64 -30.22 -6.86
C GLU A 152 13.06 -29.91 -8.25
N GLU A 153 12.38 -30.87 -8.92
CA GLU A 153 11.87 -30.65 -10.28
C GLU A 153 10.78 -29.57 -10.36
N LEU A 154 9.88 -29.51 -9.37
CA LEU A 154 8.85 -28.46 -9.28
C LEU A 154 9.47 -27.08 -8.99
N THR A 155 10.52 -27.04 -8.16
CA THR A 155 11.24 -25.79 -7.84
C THR A 155 12.05 -25.30 -9.03
N ILE A 156 12.69 -26.21 -9.79
CA ILE A 156 13.39 -25.91 -11.04
C ILE A 156 12.41 -25.35 -12.09
N ALA A 157 11.26 -25.99 -12.29
CA ALA A 157 10.24 -25.49 -13.22
C ALA A 157 9.72 -24.10 -12.83
N PHE A 158 9.48 -23.86 -11.52
CA PHE A 158 9.12 -22.53 -11.03
C PHE A 158 10.21 -21.49 -11.31
N PHE A 159 11.48 -21.81 -11.06
CA PHE A 159 12.59 -20.87 -11.28
C PHE A 159 12.87 -20.62 -12.77
N GLU A 160 12.62 -21.59 -13.66
CA GLU A 160 12.63 -21.37 -15.11
C GLU A 160 11.51 -20.42 -15.52
N GLU A 161 10.26 -20.67 -15.14
CA GLU A 161 9.13 -19.77 -15.45
C GLU A 161 9.36 -18.35 -14.89
N PHE A 162 10.01 -18.22 -13.72
CA PHE A 162 10.37 -16.92 -13.14
C PHE A 162 11.52 -16.25 -13.91
N ARG A 163 12.53 -17.00 -14.35
CA ARG A 163 13.64 -16.51 -15.18
C ARG A 163 13.12 -16.02 -16.54
N GLU A 164 12.19 -16.75 -17.15
CA GLU A 164 11.50 -16.36 -18.38
C GLU A 164 10.69 -15.08 -18.19
N ALA A 165 9.87 -14.99 -17.14
CA ALA A 165 9.14 -13.77 -16.81
C ALA A 165 10.06 -12.56 -16.56
N LEU A 166 11.23 -12.76 -15.94
CA LEU A 166 12.29 -11.73 -15.75
C LEU A 166 13.22 -11.52 -16.96
N ALA A 167 12.96 -12.18 -18.08
CA ALA A 167 13.65 -11.98 -19.36
C ALA A 167 12.75 -11.34 -20.41
N GLU A 168 11.47 -11.72 -20.44
CA GLU A 168 10.48 -11.27 -21.42
C GLU A 168 9.76 -9.97 -21.02
N ASN A 169 9.69 -9.66 -19.73
CA ASN A 169 8.92 -8.51 -19.24
C ASN A 169 9.80 -7.36 -18.75
N GLU A 170 9.80 -6.26 -19.52
CA GLU A 170 10.63 -5.09 -19.24
C GLU A 170 10.28 -4.38 -17.94
N GLN A 171 8.99 -4.33 -17.57
CA GLN A 171 8.54 -3.68 -16.34
C GLN A 171 9.04 -4.44 -15.10
N LEU A 172 9.06 -5.78 -15.12
CA LEU A 172 9.67 -6.60 -14.07
C LEU A 172 11.19 -6.42 -13.99
N HIS A 173 11.89 -6.08 -15.08
CA HIS A 173 13.31 -5.71 -15.03
C HIS A 173 13.55 -4.45 -14.18
N ILE A 174 12.63 -3.48 -14.24
CA ILE A 174 12.70 -2.22 -13.50
C ILE A 174 12.36 -2.46 -12.02
N LEU A 175 11.39 -3.35 -11.73
CA LEU A 175 11.02 -3.70 -10.35
C LEU A 175 12.06 -4.58 -9.62
N PHE A 176 12.70 -5.51 -10.31
CA PHE A 176 13.61 -6.51 -9.71
C PHE A 176 15.01 -6.56 -10.36
N PRO A 177 15.74 -5.43 -10.46
CA PRO A 177 17.00 -5.37 -11.19
C PRO A 177 18.10 -6.25 -10.60
N THR A 178 18.17 -6.38 -9.26
CA THR A 178 19.21 -7.18 -8.59
C THR A 178 18.90 -8.67 -8.73
N THR A 179 17.64 -9.06 -8.53
CA THR A 179 17.16 -10.44 -8.66
C THR A 179 17.34 -10.94 -10.09
N ARG A 180 16.99 -10.11 -11.08
CA ARG A 180 17.22 -10.39 -12.50
C ARG A 180 18.69 -10.64 -12.81
N MET A 181 19.59 -9.80 -12.28
CA MET A 181 21.04 -9.97 -12.49
C MET A 181 21.53 -11.33 -12.00
N ILE A 182 21.06 -11.79 -10.84
CA ILE A 182 21.43 -13.09 -10.26
C ILE A 182 20.79 -14.24 -11.06
N LEU A 183 19.49 -14.20 -11.34
CA LEU A 183 18.80 -15.28 -12.07
C LEU A 183 19.30 -15.47 -13.51
N LEU A 184 19.55 -14.38 -14.24
CA LEU A 184 20.13 -14.49 -15.59
C LEU A 184 21.62 -14.85 -15.55
N GLY A 185 22.34 -14.49 -14.48
CA GLY A 185 23.74 -14.88 -14.27
C GLY A 185 23.93 -16.37 -13.94
N ILE A 186 22.91 -17.02 -13.35
CA ILE A 186 22.88 -18.48 -13.13
C ILE A 186 22.67 -19.23 -14.45
N GLY A 187 21.87 -18.67 -15.36
CA GLY A 187 21.59 -19.25 -16.69
C GLY A 187 21.10 -20.71 -16.60
N ASP A 188 21.62 -21.57 -17.47
CA ASP A 188 21.28 -23.00 -17.55
C ASP A 188 21.63 -23.80 -16.27
N GLN A 189 22.31 -23.20 -15.28
CA GLN A 189 22.64 -23.85 -14.00
C GLN A 189 21.52 -23.74 -12.95
N ILE A 190 20.30 -23.40 -13.35
CA ILE A 190 19.14 -23.26 -12.47
C ILE A 190 18.84 -24.54 -11.66
N TYR A 191 19.26 -25.71 -12.15
CA TYR A 191 19.18 -27.00 -11.43
C TYR A 191 19.98 -27.01 -10.11
N ASN A 192 20.95 -26.12 -9.95
CA ASN A 192 21.72 -25.91 -8.72
C ASN A 192 21.12 -24.82 -7.81
N PHE A 193 19.82 -24.44 -7.96
CA PHE A 193 19.20 -23.32 -7.22
C PHE A 193 19.49 -23.31 -5.71
N ASN A 194 19.62 -24.48 -5.06
CA ASN A 194 19.97 -24.61 -3.65
C ASN A 194 21.30 -23.91 -3.27
N ALA A 195 22.27 -23.84 -4.18
CA ALA A 195 23.55 -23.16 -3.97
C ALA A 195 23.45 -21.63 -4.08
N TYR A 196 22.36 -21.12 -4.66
CA TYR A 196 22.14 -19.70 -4.94
C TYR A 196 20.93 -19.12 -4.18
N LEU A 197 20.17 -19.93 -3.44
CA LEU A 197 18.91 -19.55 -2.80
C LEU A 197 19.08 -18.37 -1.83
N ASP A 198 20.13 -18.38 -1.00
CA ASP A 198 20.45 -17.25 -0.12
C ASP A 198 20.80 -15.98 -0.93
N SER A 199 21.59 -16.10 -2.00
CA SER A 199 21.92 -14.96 -2.88
C SER A 199 20.70 -14.40 -3.61
N MET A 200 19.77 -15.25 -4.04
CA MET A 200 18.50 -14.84 -4.65
C MET A 200 17.56 -14.20 -3.63
N ARG A 201 17.49 -14.73 -2.40
CA ARG A 201 16.74 -14.13 -1.29
C ARG A 201 17.27 -12.74 -0.92
N ASP A 202 18.59 -12.60 -0.86
CA ASP A 202 19.25 -11.35 -0.51
C ASP A 202 19.10 -10.31 -1.64
N ALA A 203 19.20 -10.72 -2.91
CA ALA A 203 18.93 -9.88 -4.08
C ALA A 203 17.46 -9.42 -4.14
N PHE A 204 16.50 -10.33 -3.93
CA PHE A 204 15.08 -9.99 -3.89
C PHE A 204 14.75 -9.08 -2.69
N SER A 205 15.34 -9.34 -1.54
CA SER A 205 15.27 -8.44 -0.37
C SER A 205 15.88 -7.07 -0.64
N ALA A 206 16.91 -6.96 -1.49
CA ALA A 206 17.49 -5.68 -1.90
C ALA A 206 16.57 -4.92 -2.86
N ASP A 207 15.97 -5.60 -3.83
CA ASP A 207 14.98 -4.99 -4.74
C ASP A 207 13.73 -4.52 -3.98
N LEU A 208 13.21 -5.34 -3.06
CA LEU A 208 12.08 -4.97 -2.19
C LEU A 208 12.38 -3.78 -1.28
N LYS A 209 13.60 -3.69 -0.72
CA LYS A 209 14.02 -2.49 0.04
C LYS A 209 14.04 -1.22 -0.82
N ASN A 210 14.19 -1.37 -2.13
CA ASN A 210 14.12 -0.29 -3.11
C ASN A 210 12.76 -0.20 -3.81
N MET A 211 11.74 -0.98 -3.41
CA MET A 211 10.47 -1.09 -4.16
C MET A 211 9.80 0.25 -4.43
N HIS A 212 9.79 1.19 -3.47
CA HIS A 212 9.30 2.56 -3.68
C HIS A 212 10.02 3.25 -4.84
N ARG A 213 11.36 3.19 -4.87
CA ARG A 213 12.19 3.79 -5.94
C ARG A 213 12.04 3.06 -7.26
N ASN A 214 11.89 1.74 -7.25
CA ASN A 214 11.74 0.95 -8.46
C ASN A 214 10.35 1.16 -9.10
N LEU A 215 9.30 1.33 -8.28
CA LEU A 215 7.97 1.75 -8.74
C LEU A 215 7.98 3.19 -9.28
N GLU A 216 8.69 4.11 -8.61
CA GLU A 216 8.88 5.49 -9.10
C GLU A 216 9.57 5.47 -10.48
N LYS A 217 10.66 4.69 -10.61
CA LYS A 217 11.37 4.52 -11.88
C LYS A 217 10.48 3.96 -13.00
N LEU A 218 9.64 2.97 -12.68
CA LEU A 218 8.71 2.33 -13.63
C LEU A 218 7.55 3.26 -14.04
N LEU A 219 7.04 4.08 -13.13
CA LEU A 219 5.82 4.88 -13.36
C LEU A 219 6.10 6.34 -13.73
N VAL A 220 7.37 6.79 -13.61
CA VAL A 220 7.77 8.19 -13.80
C VAL A 220 9.00 8.33 -14.70
N ASP A 221 10.11 7.66 -14.37
CA ASP A 221 11.40 7.90 -15.05
C ASP A 221 11.52 7.20 -16.41
N GLU A 222 10.95 6.00 -16.54
CA GLU A 222 10.98 5.18 -17.75
C GLU A 222 9.55 4.81 -18.18
N GLN A 223 9.29 4.82 -19.49
CA GLN A 223 8.03 4.36 -20.11
C GLN A 223 6.73 5.08 -19.69
N VAL A 224 6.67 6.42 -19.82
CA VAL A 224 5.42 7.22 -19.62
C VAL A 224 4.18 6.68 -20.35
N TYR A 225 4.35 5.89 -21.42
CA TYR A 225 3.27 5.25 -22.18
C TYR A 225 2.57 4.06 -21.49
N ILE A 226 3.08 3.54 -20.37
CA ILE A 226 2.41 2.41 -19.67
C ILE A 226 1.27 2.87 -18.76
N LEU A 227 1.25 4.15 -18.37
CA LEU A 227 0.16 4.71 -17.58
C LEU A 227 -1.11 4.81 -18.43
N LYS A 228 -2.28 4.65 -17.80
CA LYS A 228 -3.57 4.97 -18.45
C LYS A 228 -3.53 6.43 -18.92
N ASP A 229 -3.98 6.72 -20.15
CA ASP A 229 -4.00 8.08 -20.74
C ASP A 229 -4.58 9.19 -19.82
N THR A 230 -5.45 8.81 -18.90
CA THR A 230 -6.08 9.71 -17.91
C THR A 230 -5.21 10.03 -16.67
N ILE A 231 -3.93 9.61 -16.66
CA ILE A 231 -3.01 9.69 -15.51
C ILE A 231 -1.63 10.20 -15.99
N PRO A 232 -1.36 11.52 -15.92
CA PRO A 232 -0.06 12.07 -16.32
C PRO A 232 1.08 11.71 -15.35
N ALA A 233 2.26 11.40 -15.89
CA ALA A 233 3.44 11.00 -15.09
C ALA A 233 3.88 12.05 -14.05
N LEU A 234 3.82 13.35 -14.35
CA LEU A 234 4.17 14.39 -13.35
C LEU A 234 3.18 14.48 -12.18
N TYR A 235 1.93 14.04 -12.38
CA TYR A 235 0.96 13.93 -11.29
C TYR A 235 1.32 12.74 -10.40
N VAL A 236 1.67 11.58 -10.98
CA VAL A 236 2.16 10.41 -10.24
C VAL A 236 3.46 10.73 -9.48
N ALA A 237 4.42 11.41 -10.10
CA ALA A 237 5.66 11.88 -9.47
C ALA A 237 5.43 12.77 -8.22
N GLY A 238 4.36 13.57 -8.25
CA GLY A 238 3.92 14.34 -7.08
C GLY A 238 3.54 13.44 -5.90
N LEU A 239 2.84 12.34 -6.15
CA LEU A 239 2.38 11.40 -5.12
C LEU A 239 3.53 10.54 -4.56
N PHE A 240 4.53 10.22 -5.39
CA PHE A 240 5.81 9.64 -4.92
C PHE A 240 6.57 10.62 -4.02
N THR A 241 6.64 11.90 -4.40
CA THR A 241 7.30 12.94 -3.60
C THR A 241 6.62 13.13 -2.24
N VAL A 242 5.28 13.07 -2.17
CA VAL A 242 4.52 13.08 -0.90
C VAL A 242 4.94 11.93 0.01
N THR A 243 5.01 10.70 -0.52
CA THR A 243 5.38 9.54 0.28
C THR A 243 6.83 9.63 0.76
N LYS A 244 7.75 10.08 -0.10
CA LYS A 244 9.13 10.36 0.28
C LYS A 244 9.19 11.39 1.43
N GLN A 245 8.44 12.49 1.33
CA GLN A 245 8.37 13.52 2.38
C GLN A 245 7.83 12.96 3.71
N LEU A 246 6.78 12.13 3.69
CA LEU A 246 6.29 11.43 4.89
C LEU A 246 7.37 10.53 5.52
N VAL A 247 8.11 9.79 4.70
CA VAL A 247 9.18 8.87 5.12
C VAL A 247 10.41 9.62 5.66
N GLU A 248 10.69 10.80 5.12
CA GLU A 248 11.75 11.74 5.55
C GLU A 248 11.31 12.64 6.73
N LYS A 249 10.07 12.47 7.23
CA LYS A 249 9.46 13.21 8.36
C LYS A 249 9.23 14.70 8.11
N ALA A 250 8.95 15.10 6.87
CA ALA A 250 8.37 16.41 6.61
C ALA A 250 7.02 16.54 7.34
N SER A 251 6.69 17.75 7.78
CA SER A 251 5.43 18.01 8.45
C SER A 251 4.25 17.96 7.46
N VAL A 252 3.09 17.50 7.91
CA VAL A 252 1.89 17.45 7.05
C VAL A 252 1.52 18.82 6.43
N PRO A 253 1.67 19.98 7.12
CA PRO A 253 1.53 21.29 6.48
C PRO A 253 2.47 21.52 5.29
N GLU A 254 3.74 21.10 5.36
CA GLU A 254 4.70 21.23 4.24
C GLU A 254 4.29 20.35 3.06
N ILE A 255 3.79 19.15 3.33
CA ILE A 255 3.32 18.21 2.31
C ILE A 255 2.04 18.74 1.62
N ILE A 256 1.12 19.36 2.38
CA ILE A 256 -0.04 20.07 1.81
C ILE A 256 0.43 21.28 0.98
N GLY A 257 1.46 22.00 1.44
CA GLY A 257 2.12 23.07 0.68
C GLY A 257 2.65 22.57 -0.67
N TYR A 258 3.40 21.47 -0.66
CA TYR A 258 3.89 20.83 -1.86
C TYR A 258 2.74 20.42 -2.80
N LEU A 259 1.77 19.64 -2.33
CA LEU A 259 0.65 19.16 -3.15
C LEU A 259 -0.22 20.29 -3.71
N GLY A 260 -0.51 21.30 -2.91
CA GLY A 260 -1.41 22.39 -3.28
C GLY A 260 -0.73 23.50 -4.07
N LYS A 261 0.59 23.66 -3.97
CA LYS A 261 1.31 24.80 -4.54
C LYS A 261 2.58 24.43 -5.30
N ASP A 262 3.52 23.68 -4.72
CA ASP A 262 4.89 23.60 -5.26
C ASP A 262 5.15 22.40 -6.20
N ALA A 263 4.27 21.40 -6.23
CA ALA A 263 4.40 20.22 -7.09
C ALA A 263 4.35 20.58 -8.58
N ALA A 264 5.19 19.95 -9.41
CA ALA A 264 5.33 20.30 -10.83
C ALA A 264 3.99 20.23 -11.61
N PHE A 265 3.15 19.22 -11.32
CA PHE A 265 1.83 19.09 -11.95
C PHE A 265 0.88 20.26 -11.66
N GLN A 266 1.14 21.12 -10.66
CA GLN A 266 0.35 22.32 -10.40
C GLN A 266 0.57 23.42 -11.46
N HIS A 267 1.72 23.46 -12.14
CA HIS A 267 2.11 24.56 -13.03
C HIS A 267 2.32 24.12 -14.49
N THR A 268 2.76 22.88 -14.71
CA THR A 268 2.92 22.32 -16.05
C THR A 268 1.57 21.90 -16.62
N HIS A 269 1.26 22.39 -17.83
CA HIS A 269 0.14 21.92 -18.65
C HIS A 269 0.66 20.94 -19.71
N PHE A 270 -0.14 19.93 -20.07
CA PHE A 270 0.26 18.87 -21.01
C PHE A 270 -0.60 18.89 -22.28
N ASP A 271 -0.02 18.48 -23.41
CA ASP A 271 -0.82 18.14 -24.59
C ASP A 271 -1.74 16.96 -24.26
N ASN A 272 -3.05 17.12 -24.52
CA ASN A 272 -4.12 16.19 -24.12
C ASN A 272 -4.32 16.03 -22.60
N GLU A 273 -3.99 17.04 -21.79
CA GLU A 273 -4.25 17.02 -20.35
C GLU A 273 -5.71 16.65 -20.01
N PRO A 274 -5.95 15.64 -19.14
CA PRO A 274 -7.30 15.28 -18.74
C PRO A 274 -8.01 16.43 -18.02
N PRO A 275 -9.24 16.83 -18.42
CA PRO A 275 -9.98 17.90 -17.74
C PRO A 275 -10.25 17.65 -16.25
N SER A 276 -10.10 16.40 -15.79
CA SER A 276 -10.17 16.05 -14.38
C SER A 276 -8.96 16.54 -13.56
N LEU A 277 -7.78 16.77 -14.17
CA LEU A 277 -6.58 17.23 -13.48
C LEU A 277 -6.71 18.69 -13.02
N GLU A 278 -7.31 19.57 -13.82
CA GLU A 278 -7.63 20.96 -13.41
C GLU A 278 -8.47 20.96 -12.11
N LYS A 279 -9.44 20.04 -12.01
CA LYS A 279 -10.29 19.88 -10.82
C LYS A 279 -9.50 19.43 -9.61
N VAL A 280 -8.58 18.47 -9.78
CA VAL A 280 -7.69 17.98 -8.71
C VAL A 280 -6.77 19.11 -8.24
N ARG A 281 -6.18 19.89 -9.16
CA ARG A 281 -5.40 21.09 -8.82
C ARG A 281 -6.24 22.03 -7.95
N ALA A 282 -7.44 22.40 -8.38
CA ALA A 282 -8.32 23.31 -7.63
C ALA A 282 -8.65 22.79 -6.22
N ALA A 283 -8.91 21.50 -6.06
CA ALA A 283 -9.19 20.87 -4.76
C ALA A 283 -7.95 20.85 -3.83
N LEU A 284 -6.76 20.54 -4.34
CA LEU A 284 -5.52 20.55 -3.56
C LEU A 284 -5.11 21.99 -3.19
N ARG A 285 -5.26 22.95 -4.11
CA ARG A 285 -5.05 24.39 -3.87
C ARG A 285 -5.98 24.92 -2.78
N MET A 286 -7.27 24.55 -2.81
CA MET A 286 -8.23 24.88 -1.76
C MET A 286 -7.83 24.29 -0.40
N THR A 287 -7.36 23.04 -0.38
CA THR A 287 -6.87 22.36 0.83
C THR A 287 -5.65 23.08 1.42
N TYR A 288 -4.72 23.53 0.57
CA TYR A 288 -3.58 24.36 0.97
C TYR A 288 -4.00 25.72 1.55
N VAL A 289 -4.88 26.45 0.88
CA VAL A 289 -5.39 27.74 1.37
C VAL A 289 -6.08 27.57 2.73
N ILE A 290 -6.86 26.52 2.92
CA ILE A 290 -7.50 26.22 4.21
C ILE A 290 -6.44 25.87 5.27
N SER A 291 -5.48 25.00 4.96
CA SER A 291 -4.37 24.62 5.86
C SER A 291 -3.60 25.85 6.36
N GLU A 292 -3.13 26.71 5.46
CA GLU A 292 -2.41 27.93 5.84
C GLU A 292 -3.30 28.94 6.59
N SER A 293 -4.62 28.98 6.29
CA SER A 293 -5.56 29.87 6.99
C SER A 293 -5.71 29.58 8.49
N VAL A 294 -5.46 28.33 8.92
CA VAL A 294 -5.58 27.88 10.32
C VAL A 294 -4.26 27.38 10.91
N LYS A 295 -3.13 27.68 10.26
CA LYS A 295 -1.78 27.32 10.72
C LYS A 295 -1.43 28.02 12.03
N ALA A 296 -0.77 27.29 12.93
CA ALA A 296 -0.33 27.82 14.22
C ALA A 296 1.11 28.33 14.14
N HIS A 297 1.34 29.55 14.66
CA HIS A 297 2.66 30.19 14.66
C HIS A 297 3.17 30.54 16.06
N SER A 298 2.31 30.40 17.06
CA SER A 298 2.58 30.73 18.46
C SER A 298 2.98 29.52 19.33
N TYR A 299 2.92 28.29 18.80
CA TYR A 299 3.17 27.05 19.55
C TYR A 299 4.22 26.17 18.84
N GLN A 300 5.45 26.14 19.38
CA GLN A 300 6.57 25.34 18.86
C GLN A 300 6.30 23.83 18.99
N SER A 301 5.59 23.25 18.01
CA SER A 301 5.39 21.81 17.72
C SER A 301 4.04 21.54 17.03
N ARG A 302 3.07 22.47 17.13
CA ARG A 302 1.72 22.23 16.62
C ARG A 302 1.53 22.75 15.19
N PRO A 303 1.00 21.94 14.25
CA PRO A 303 0.84 22.35 12.85
C PRO A 303 -0.29 23.39 12.62
N TRP A 304 -1.42 23.25 13.31
CA TRP A 304 -2.60 24.13 13.18
C TRP A 304 -3.10 24.61 14.55
N ILE A 305 -4.00 25.58 14.57
CA ILE A 305 -4.64 26.07 15.81
C ILE A 305 -5.38 24.95 16.57
N ALA A 306 -5.66 25.18 17.86
CA ALA A 306 -6.49 24.27 18.65
C ALA A 306 -7.97 24.30 18.24
N PRO A 307 -8.73 23.20 18.41
CA PRO A 307 -10.19 23.18 18.28
C PRO A 307 -10.88 24.25 19.14
N GLU A 308 -10.37 24.55 20.34
CA GLU A 308 -10.84 25.62 21.21
C GLU A 308 -10.72 27.00 20.55
N GLN A 309 -9.59 27.25 19.90
CA GLN A 309 -9.30 28.51 19.20
C GLN A 309 -10.22 28.67 17.98
N PHE A 310 -10.41 27.62 17.18
CA PHE A 310 -11.37 27.64 16.08
C PHE A 310 -12.81 27.87 16.58
N ARG A 311 -13.20 27.25 17.70
CA ARG A 311 -14.51 27.50 18.35
C ARG A 311 -14.64 28.91 18.95
N MET A 312 -13.55 29.63 19.22
CA MET A 312 -13.58 31.05 19.56
C MET A 312 -13.86 31.91 18.32
N LEU A 313 -13.19 31.65 17.19
CA LEU A 313 -13.45 32.33 15.92
C LEU A 313 -14.91 32.19 15.50
N ALA A 314 -15.45 30.96 15.53
CA ALA A 314 -16.85 30.70 15.16
C ALA A 314 -17.88 31.44 16.03
N LYS A 315 -17.51 31.87 17.25
CA LYS A 315 -18.37 32.64 18.17
C LYS A 315 -18.24 34.16 18.00
N ASP A 316 -17.09 34.66 17.56
CA ASP A 316 -16.87 36.08 17.29
C ASP A 316 -17.27 36.41 15.85
N ARG A 317 -18.51 36.85 15.64
CA ARG A 317 -19.04 37.15 14.31
C ARG A 317 -18.17 38.12 13.50
N LEU A 318 -17.53 39.10 14.16
CA LEU A 318 -16.68 40.08 13.47
C LEU A 318 -15.38 39.42 12.99
N ALA A 319 -14.71 38.66 13.86
CA ALA A 319 -13.51 37.91 13.47
C ALA A 319 -13.85 36.86 12.41
N LEU A 320 -14.98 36.14 12.54
CA LEU A 320 -15.42 35.16 11.55
C LEU A 320 -15.65 35.77 10.16
N ASP A 321 -16.31 36.92 10.09
CA ASP A 321 -16.51 37.64 8.83
C ASP A 321 -15.17 38.11 8.22
N PHE A 322 -14.21 38.59 9.04
CA PHE A 322 -12.87 38.92 8.53
C PHE A 322 -12.06 37.70 8.08
N TYR A 323 -12.10 36.59 8.82
CA TYR A 323 -11.45 35.33 8.43
C TYR A 323 -11.96 34.84 7.07
N LEU A 324 -13.29 34.71 6.93
CA LEU A 324 -13.90 34.30 5.65
C LEU A 324 -13.56 35.28 4.52
N GLY A 325 -13.45 36.58 4.82
CA GLY A 325 -13.00 37.60 3.88
C GLY A 325 -11.56 37.42 3.41
N LEU A 326 -10.62 37.13 4.30
CA LEU A 326 -9.21 36.89 3.96
C LEU A 326 -9.05 35.61 3.12
N VAL A 327 -9.70 34.52 3.53
CA VAL A 327 -9.63 33.24 2.81
C VAL A 327 -10.36 33.29 1.45
N TYR A 328 -11.45 34.04 1.35
CA TYR A 328 -12.09 34.36 0.06
C TYR A 328 -11.12 35.12 -0.86
N GLU A 329 -10.39 36.11 -0.34
CA GLU A 329 -9.47 36.90 -1.17
C GLU A 329 -8.35 36.04 -1.77
N GLN A 330 -7.80 35.09 -0.99
CA GLN A 330 -6.78 34.13 -1.45
C GLN A 330 -7.29 33.08 -2.46
N SER A 331 -8.60 32.97 -2.66
CA SER A 331 -9.24 31.92 -3.48
C SER A 331 -10.15 32.44 -4.61
N LYS A 332 -10.28 33.76 -4.78
CA LYS A 332 -11.20 34.39 -5.76
C LYS A 332 -10.87 34.15 -7.24
N ASN A 333 -9.59 33.91 -7.57
CA ASN A 333 -9.16 33.53 -8.93
C ASN A 333 -8.95 32.02 -9.10
N LEU A 334 -9.11 31.22 -8.05
CA LEU A 334 -9.13 29.75 -8.18
C LEU A 334 -10.46 29.31 -8.81
N SER A 335 -10.38 28.54 -9.89
CA SER A 335 -11.52 27.98 -10.61
C SER A 335 -11.34 26.51 -10.95
N ASN A 336 -12.47 25.88 -11.27
CA ASN A 336 -12.59 24.58 -11.94
C ASN A 336 -13.60 24.80 -13.07
N GLY A 337 -13.09 25.00 -14.29
CA GLY A 337 -13.89 25.50 -15.41
C GLY A 337 -14.60 26.82 -15.06
N THR A 338 -15.94 26.80 -15.03
CA THR A 338 -16.77 28.00 -14.77
C THR A 338 -17.07 28.26 -13.30
N GLN A 339 -16.78 27.31 -12.39
CA GLN A 339 -17.07 27.44 -10.95
C GLN A 339 -15.84 27.97 -10.21
N LYS A 340 -16.02 28.92 -9.27
CA LYS A 340 -14.92 29.50 -8.49
C LYS A 340 -14.85 28.92 -7.09
N VAL A 341 -13.64 28.78 -6.55
CA VAL A 341 -13.44 28.33 -5.16
C VAL A 341 -14.01 29.34 -4.17
N ALA A 342 -13.94 30.64 -4.48
CA ALA A 342 -14.65 31.70 -3.76
C ALA A 342 -16.16 31.48 -3.60
N ASP A 343 -16.81 30.74 -4.50
CA ASP A 343 -18.25 30.43 -4.43
C ASP A 343 -18.57 29.44 -3.30
N ALA A 344 -17.58 28.80 -2.66
CA ALA A 344 -17.77 27.96 -1.47
C ALA A 344 -17.98 28.79 -0.19
N PHE A 345 -17.61 30.06 -0.21
CA PHE A 345 -17.65 30.96 0.94
C PHE A 345 -18.97 31.78 0.99
N THR A 346 -19.89 31.61 0.03
CA THR A 346 -21.18 32.31 0.06
C THR A 346 -21.98 31.98 1.32
N THR A 347 -22.88 32.89 1.74
CA THR A 347 -23.57 32.83 3.05
C THR A 347 -24.40 31.56 3.28
N ASP A 348 -24.81 30.89 2.21
CA ASP A 348 -25.55 29.63 2.18
C ASP A 348 -24.65 28.38 2.33
N LYS A 349 -23.37 28.48 1.98
CA LYS A 349 -22.39 27.38 2.05
C LYS A 349 -21.37 27.50 3.18
N ALA A 350 -21.14 28.71 3.69
CA ALA A 350 -20.16 29.00 4.73
C ALA A 350 -20.30 28.09 5.97
N ASP A 351 -21.53 27.78 6.42
CA ASP A 351 -21.76 26.90 7.59
C ASP A 351 -21.38 25.43 7.34
N LEU A 352 -21.41 24.95 6.10
CA LEU A 352 -20.90 23.62 5.75
C LEU A 352 -19.36 23.65 5.65
N LEU A 353 -18.81 24.68 5.03
CA LEU A 353 -17.37 24.87 4.93
C LEU A 353 -16.71 24.98 6.31
N LEU A 354 -17.25 25.80 7.21
CA LEU A 354 -16.75 25.97 8.58
C LEU A 354 -16.81 24.67 9.40
N ARG A 355 -17.82 23.82 9.18
CA ARG A 355 -17.86 22.47 9.80
C ARG A 355 -16.72 21.58 9.29
N HIS A 356 -16.40 21.63 8.00
CA HIS A 356 -15.28 20.87 7.45
C HIS A 356 -13.91 21.43 7.88
N ILE A 357 -13.77 22.76 8.01
CA ILE A 357 -12.55 23.38 8.57
C ILE A 357 -12.40 23.00 10.05
N GLY A 358 -13.49 22.97 10.83
CA GLY A 358 -13.47 22.49 12.21
C GLY A 358 -13.00 21.03 12.33
N ALA A 359 -13.54 20.13 11.49
CA ALA A 359 -13.11 18.74 11.45
C ALA A 359 -11.65 18.56 11.00
N PHE A 360 -11.14 19.43 10.12
CA PHE A 360 -9.73 19.47 9.74
C PHE A 360 -8.83 19.93 10.89
N VAL A 361 -9.27 20.94 11.67
CA VAL A 361 -8.58 21.38 12.89
C VAL A 361 -8.57 20.28 13.97
N GLU A 362 -9.65 19.51 14.09
CA GLU A 362 -9.71 18.34 15.00
C GLU A 362 -8.73 17.23 14.60
N LEU A 363 -8.60 16.91 13.30
CA LEU A 363 -7.54 16.02 12.80
C LEU A 363 -6.12 16.59 13.04
N GLY A 364 -5.98 17.91 13.01
CA GLY A 364 -4.74 18.61 13.36
C GLY A 364 -4.33 18.46 14.83
N GLU A 365 -5.30 18.38 15.73
CA GLU A 365 -5.08 18.04 17.15
C GLU A 365 -4.61 16.59 17.28
N GLU A 366 -5.28 15.66 16.61
CA GLU A 366 -4.92 14.23 16.65
C GLU A 366 -3.50 13.99 16.09
N LEU A 367 -3.14 14.65 14.99
CA LEU A 367 -1.79 14.58 14.44
C LEU A 367 -0.74 15.11 15.43
N TYR A 368 -1.06 16.20 16.13
CA TYR A 368 -0.21 16.75 17.18
C TYR A 368 -0.03 15.76 18.33
N GLU A 369 -1.12 15.17 18.84
CA GLU A 369 -1.05 14.15 19.89
C GLU A 369 -0.20 12.94 19.49
N VAL A 370 -0.44 12.38 18.28
CA VAL A 370 0.34 11.25 17.76
C VAL A 370 1.83 11.61 17.66
N THR A 371 2.14 12.80 17.12
CA THR A 371 3.52 13.29 16.99
C THR A 371 4.18 13.42 18.36
N GLN A 372 3.48 13.99 19.35
CA GLN A 372 3.98 14.04 20.72
C GLN A 372 4.24 12.64 21.30
N ARG A 373 3.35 11.66 21.11
CA ARG A 373 3.59 10.27 21.57
C ARG A 373 4.86 9.64 20.96
N ILE A 374 5.15 9.92 19.69
CA ILE A 374 6.40 9.50 19.02
C ILE A 374 7.64 10.19 19.61
N GLU A 375 7.53 11.48 19.93
CA GLU A 375 8.62 12.28 20.49
C GLU A 375 8.91 11.98 21.96
N THR A 376 7.89 11.76 22.80
CA THR A 376 8.01 11.64 24.27
C THR A 376 8.55 10.30 24.79
N GLY A 377 9.13 9.47 23.93
CA GLY A 377 10.05 8.41 24.35
C GLY A 377 9.43 7.13 24.95
N GLU A 378 8.12 7.05 25.19
CA GLU A 378 7.45 5.78 25.54
C GLU A 378 7.70 4.70 24.47
N TYR A 379 7.76 5.14 23.21
CA TYR A 379 8.02 4.31 22.04
C TYR A 379 9.51 4.01 21.78
N GLN A 380 10.45 4.84 22.23
CA GLN A 380 11.88 4.65 21.95
C GLN A 380 12.52 3.43 22.65
N LYS A 381 11.77 2.74 23.52
CA LYS A 381 12.21 1.50 24.20
C LYS A 381 11.66 0.22 23.56
N ASN A 382 10.79 0.32 22.55
CA ASN A 382 10.15 -0.83 21.92
C ASN A 382 9.78 -0.54 20.46
N ASP A 383 10.54 -1.14 19.53
CA ASP A 383 10.36 -0.99 18.08
C ASP A 383 8.94 -1.29 17.58
N THR A 384 8.21 -2.19 18.26
CA THR A 384 6.82 -2.53 17.89
C THR A 384 5.87 -1.38 18.20
N LEU A 385 6.07 -0.71 19.34
CA LEU A 385 5.24 0.41 19.76
C LEU A 385 5.62 1.69 18.98
N LEU A 386 6.92 1.90 18.68
CA LEU A 386 7.37 2.96 17.78
C LEU A 386 6.81 2.82 16.37
N TYR A 387 6.75 1.60 15.85
CA TYR A 387 6.06 1.31 14.59
C TYR A 387 4.57 1.69 14.65
N GLN A 388 3.88 1.35 15.74
CA GLN A 388 2.47 1.69 15.89
C GLN A 388 2.27 3.22 15.87
N GLY A 389 3.11 3.99 16.57
CA GLY A 389 3.09 5.45 16.48
C GLY A 389 3.24 5.97 15.05
N TYR A 390 4.18 5.43 14.25
CA TYR A 390 4.30 5.82 12.84
C TYR A 390 3.12 5.37 11.95
N PHE A 391 2.48 4.23 12.26
CA PHE A 391 1.27 3.81 11.56
C PHE A 391 0.11 4.75 11.87
N ASP A 392 -0.13 5.07 13.15
CA ASP A 392 -1.12 6.05 13.60
C ASP A 392 -0.87 7.41 12.92
N TYR A 393 0.40 7.86 12.84
CA TYR A 393 0.77 9.13 12.19
C TYR A 393 0.41 9.15 10.71
N LEU A 394 0.73 8.06 9.99
CA LEU A 394 0.38 7.92 8.57
C LEU A 394 -1.13 7.89 8.38
N GLN A 395 -1.88 7.20 9.24
CA GLN A 395 -3.34 7.15 9.17
C GLN A 395 -3.96 8.55 9.34
N VAL A 396 -3.56 9.30 10.37
CA VAL A 396 -4.08 10.66 10.59
C VAL A 396 -3.65 11.62 9.47
N ALA A 397 -2.43 11.48 8.94
CA ALA A 397 -2.00 12.24 7.76
C ALA A 397 -2.87 11.93 6.53
N MET A 398 -3.25 10.66 6.30
CA MET A 398 -4.18 10.28 5.24
C MET A 398 -5.59 10.84 5.47
N ASP A 399 -6.09 10.85 6.70
CA ASP A 399 -7.38 11.46 7.03
C ASP A 399 -7.37 12.99 6.81
N ILE A 400 -6.24 13.65 7.06
CA ILE A 400 -6.02 15.06 6.72
C ILE A 400 -6.06 15.26 5.20
N PHE A 401 -5.32 14.47 4.41
CA PHE A 401 -5.38 14.56 2.94
C PHE A 401 -6.79 14.28 2.39
N SER A 402 -7.54 13.35 3.00
CA SER A 402 -8.94 13.07 2.67
C SER A 402 -9.86 14.29 2.80
N SER A 403 -9.48 15.30 3.60
CA SER A 403 -10.27 16.52 3.77
C SER A 403 -10.40 17.34 2.47
N ALA A 404 -9.49 17.15 1.50
CA ALA A 404 -9.66 17.68 0.15
C ALA A 404 -11.00 17.25 -0.50
N LYS A 405 -11.47 16.03 -0.20
CA LYS A 405 -12.78 15.52 -0.63
C LYS A 405 -13.94 16.28 0.02
N LYS A 406 -13.82 16.58 1.32
CA LYS A 406 -14.82 17.32 2.10
C LYS A 406 -14.91 18.79 1.64
N PHE A 407 -13.77 19.44 1.41
CA PHE A 407 -13.71 20.82 0.92
C PHE A 407 -14.25 20.93 -0.52
N SER A 408 -13.78 20.07 -1.42
CA SER A 408 -14.26 20.04 -2.81
C SER A 408 -15.77 19.76 -2.93
N ALA A 409 -16.36 18.98 -2.03
CA ALA A 409 -17.81 18.73 -2.03
C ALA A 409 -18.68 19.98 -1.72
N VAL A 410 -18.13 21.01 -1.05
CA VAL A 410 -18.82 22.29 -0.83
C VAL A 410 -18.81 23.16 -2.09
N THR A 411 -17.65 23.19 -2.74
CA THR A 411 -17.40 24.02 -3.93
C THR A 411 -18.03 23.43 -5.18
N PHE A 412 -17.81 22.12 -5.37
CA PHE A 412 -18.12 21.33 -6.57
C PHE A 412 -19.06 20.16 -6.22
N PRO A 413 -20.27 20.42 -5.68
CA PRO A 413 -21.19 19.37 -5.29
C PRO A 413 -21.59 18.50 -6.49
N GLN A 414 -21.69 17.19 -6.27
CA GLN A 414 -22.05 16.17 -7.28
C GLN A 414 -21.01 15.92 -8.40
N ASP A 415 -19.80 16.48 -8.35
CA ASP A 415 -18.74 16.19 -9.32
C ASP A 415 -18.09 14.81 -9.06
N GLN A 416 -18.78 13.74 -9.47
CA GLN A 416 -18.33 12.35 -9.27
C GLN A 416 -16.93 12.06 -9.86
N VAL A 417 -16.55 12.77 -10.93
CA VAL A 417 -15.23 12.60 -11.58
C VAL A 417 -14.13 13.14 -10.68
N LEU A 418 -14.31 14.34 -10.11
CA LEU A 418 -13.39 14.89 -9.11
C LEU A 418 -13.34 14.01 -7.86
N GLN A 419 -14.48 13.54 -7.36
CA GLN A 419 -14.53 12.68 -6.17
C GLN A 419 -13.73 11.38 -6.40
N LYS A 420 -13.89 10.72 -7.55
CA LYS A 420 -13.09 9.53 -7.93
C LYS A 420 -11.60 9.85 -8.05
N LYS A 421 -11.22 11.00 -8.64
CA LYS A 421 -9.80 11.37 -8.74
C LYS A 421 -9.17 11.73 -7.39
N LEU A 422 -9.92 12.25 -6.42
CA LEU A 422 -9.43 12.43 -5.04
C LEU A 422 -9.33 11.08 -4.29
N GLU A 423 -10.16 10.10 -4.63
CA GLU A 423 -9.99 8.72 -4.15
C GLU A 423 -8.74 8.06 -4.76
N GLU A 424 -8.43 8.30 -6.05
CA GLU A 424 -7.20 7.88 -6.71
C GLU A 424 -5.95 8.47 -6.03
N VAL A 425 -5.95 9.77 -5.71
CA VAL A 425 -4.87 10.42 -4.93
C VAL A 425 -4.66 9.70 -3.59
N ASN A 426 -5.74 9.52 -2.82
CA ASN A 426 -5.65 8.87 -1.50
C ASN A 426 -5.16 7.43 -1.61
N PHE A 427 -5.67 6.67 -2.58
CA PHE A 427 -5.27 5.29 -2.82
C PHE A 427 -3.77 5.18 -3.14
N VAL A 428 -3.25 5.99 -4.05
CA VAL A 428 -1.82 5.96 -4.42
C VAL A 428 -0.93 6.29 -3.22
N VAL A 429 -1.24 7.38 -2.48
CA VAL A 429 -0.43 7.81 -1.33
C VAL A 429 -0.52 6.81 -0.17
N GLU A 430 -1.70 6.22 0.08
CA GLU A 430 -1.88 5.15 1.08
C GLU A 430 -1.01 3.93 0.72
N ARG A 431 -1.11 3.42 -0.52
CA ARG A 431 -0.38 2.22 -0.96
C ARG A 431 1.13 2.42 -0.91
N LEU A 432 1.63 3.57 -1.38
CA LEU A 432 3.06 3.91 -1.31
C LEU A 432 3.56 4.07 0.14
N SER A 433 2.73 4.63 1.03
CA SER A 433 3.02 4.75 2.46
C SER A 433 3.09 3.37 3.13
N VAL A 434 2.13 2.48 2.85
CA VAL A 434 2.13 1.09 3.36
C VAL A 434 3.33 0.31 2.84
N ILE A 435 3.68 0.43 1.55
CA ILE A 435 4.91 -0.17 0.98
C ILE A 435 6.14 0.27 1.78
N SER A 436 6.31 1.58 1.96
CA SER A 436 7.46 2.16 2.68
C SER A 436 7.54 1.69 4.14
N LEU A 437 6.39 1.49 4.76
CA LEU A 437 6.24 1.06 6.14
C LEU A 437 6.50 -0.45 6.32
N ASP A 438 5.98 -1.28 5.42
CA ASP A 438 6.09 -2.74 5.49
C ASP A 438 7.47 -3.24 5.02
N VAL A 439 8.14 -2.54 4.09
CA VAL A 439 9.57 -2.75 3.79
C VAL A 439 10.41 -2.68 5.07
N ARG A 440 10.15 -1.70 5.96
CA ARG A 440 10.87 -1.56 7.24
C ARG A 440 10.59 -2.72 8.21
N ARG A 441 9.40 -3.31 8.17
CA ARG A 441 9.05 -4.52 8.93
C ARG A 441 9.43 -5.83 8.26
N LYS A 442 10.05 -5.80 7.08
CA LYS A 442 10.26 -6.97 6.21
C LYS A 442 8.97 -7.73 5.87
N ARG A 443 7.82 -7.05 5.84
CA ARG A 443 6.51 -7.59 5.41
C ARG A 443 6.40 -7.57 3.88
N TYR A 444 7.41 -8.16 3.26
CA TYR A 444 7.61 -8.24 1.84
C TYR A 444 6.44 -8.83 1.05
N SER A 445 5.70 -9.79 1.63
CA SER A 445 4.52 -10.38 1.00
C SER A 445 3.41 -9.33 0.84
N ASN A 446 3.24 -8.44 1.83
CA ASN A 446 2.31 -7.33 1.68
C ASN A 446 2.85 -6.26 0.73
N VAL A 447 4.15 -5.95 0.75
CA VAL A 447 4.77 -5.02 -0.22
C VAL A 447 4.46 -5.41 -1.67
N ILE A 448 4.54 -6.69 -2.01
CA ILE A 448 4.17 -7.21 -3.34
C ILE A 448 2.67 -7.04 -3.64
N VAL A 449 1.80 -7.30 -2.66
CA VAL A 449 0.35 -7.09 -2.82
C VAL A 449 0.01 -5.62 -3.04
N GLN A 450 0.55 -4.71 -2.22
CA GLN A 450 0.32 -3.28 -2.36
C GLN A 450 0.89 -2.73 -3.68
N ALA A 451 2.05 -3.23 -4.13
CA ALA A 451 2.62 -2.89 -5.43
C ALA A 451 1.72 -3.36 -6.58
N GLY A 452 1.25 -4.62 -6.58
CA GLY A 452 0.32 -5.11 -7.60
C GLY A 452 -0.99 -4.33 -7.65
N LEU A 453 -1.56 -3.97 -6.49
CA LEU A 453 -2.75 -3.12 -6.42
C LEU A 453 -2.50 -1.72 -7.00
N LEU A 454 -1.32 -1.13 -6.77
CA LEU A 454 -0.92 0.16 -7.32
C LEU A 454 -0.78 0.11 -8.86
N LEU A 455 -0.11 -0.93 -9.38
CA LEU A 455 0.10 -1.10 -10.82
C LEU A 455 -1.24 -1.29 -11.54
N ASN A 456 -2.13 -2.16 -11.05
CA ASN A 456 -3.47 -2.36 -11.63
C ASN A 456 -4.32 -1.06 -11.65
N GLU A 457 -4.15 -0.16 -10.68
CA GLU A 457 -4.87 1.13 -10.69
C GLU A 457 -4.25 2.15 -11.68
N LEU A 458 -2.94 2.15 -11.88
CA LEU A 458 -2.25 3.19 -12.66
C LEU A 458 -1.89 2.81 -14.10
N ILE A 459 -1.55 1.54 -14.35
CA ILE A 459 -1.05 1.03 -15.64
C ILE A 459 -2.22 0.63 -16.56
N ASP A 460 -2.08 0.90 -17.86
CA ASP A 460 -3.03 0.43 -18.87
C ASP A 460 -3.03 -1.12 -18.93
N PRO A 461 -4.20 -1.79 -18.98
CA PRO A 461 -4.28 -3.24 -19.01
C PRO A 461 -3.42 -3.95 -20.07
N ALA A 462 -3.04 -3.28 -21.17
CA ALA A 462 -2.11 -3.81 -22.17
C ALA A 462 -0.67 -4.02 -21.66
N TYR A 463 -0.29 -3.35 -20.57
CA TYR A 463 1.03 -3.42 -19.93
C TYR A 463 0.96 -3.95 -18.49
N ASP A 464 -0.17 -4.49 -18.03
CA ASP A 464 -0.32 -4.96 -16.65
C ASP A 464 0.59 -6.16 -16.34
N ILE A 465 1.33 -6.04 -15.25
CA ILE A 465 2.24 -7.06 -14.72
C ILE A 465 1.84 -7.54 -13.32
N SER A 466 0.67 -7.14 -12.82
CA SER A 466 0.18 -7.51 -11.49
C SER A 466 0.10 -9.02 -11.31
N CYS A 467 -0.28 -9.78 -12.35
CA CYS A 467 -0.34 -11.24 -12.30
C CYS A 467 1.04 -11.91 -12.09
N PRO A 468 2.07 -11.72 -12.95
CA PRO A 468 3.40 -12.30 -12.71
C PRO A 468 4.07 -11.71 -11.45
N LEU A 469 3.85 -10.42 -11.13
CA LEU A 469 4.32 -9.81 -9.88
C LEU A 469 3.77 -10.52 -8.64
N LEU A 470 2.45 -10.76 -8.58
CA LEU A 470 1.84 -11.49 -7.47
C LEU A 470 2.28 -12.96 -7.45
N ARG A 471 2.37 -13.62 -8.61
CA ARG A 471 2.73 -15.05 -8.69
C ARG A 471 4.16 -15.32 -8.23
N PHE A 472 5.14 -14.64 -8.82
CA PHE A 472 6.56 -14.89 -8.54
C PHE A 472 7.06 -14.06 -7.36
N GLY A 473 6.60 -12.81 -7.26
CA GLY A 473 6.99 -11.91 -6.18
C GLY A 473 6.49 -12.37 -4.82
N ALA A 474 5.26 -12.90 -4.69
CA ALA A 474 4.76 -13.36 -3.38
C ALA A 474 5.49 -14.62 -2.90
N PHE A 475 5.90 -15.51 -3.81
CA PHE A 475 6.78 -16.64 -3.47
C PHE A 475 8.12 -16.14 -2.92
N MET A 476 8.84 -15.31 -3.69
CA MET A 476 10.16 -14.81 -3.29
C MET A 476 10.10 -13.93 -2.04
N ALA A 477 8.98 -13.23 -1.81
CA ALA A 477 8.71 -12.47 -0.60
C ALA A 477 8.56 -13.38 0.62
N ALA A 478 7.76 -14.46 0.51
CA ALA A 478 7.61 -15.45 1.58
C ALA A 478 8.94 -16.19 1.88
N ILE A 479 9.76 -16.47 0.86
CA ILE A 479 11.13 -16.98 1.03
C ILE A 479 12.04 -15.94 1.73
N SER A 480 11.84 -14.65 1.47
CA SER A 480 12.58 -13.54 2.13
C SER A 480 12.11 -13.20 3.55
N GLU A 481 10.88 -13.59 3.89
CA GLU A 481 10.31 -13.49 5.24
C GLU A 481 10.66 -14.68 6.14
N SER A 482 10.94 -15.84 5.53
CA SER A 482 11.28 -17.10 6.22
C SER A 482 12.51 -16.95 7.11
N GLN A 483 12.38 -17.29 8.39
CA GLN A 483 13.46 -17.13 9.39
C GLN A 483 14.30 -18.40 9.52
N ASN A 484 13.72 -19.56 9.26
CA ASN A 484 14.34 -20.86 9.38
C ASN A 484 14.04 -21.75 8.15
N SER A 485 14.66 -22.92 8.10
CA SER A 485 14.54 -23.84 6.96
C SER A 485 13.24 -24.65 6.93
N ASP A 486 12.40 -24.64 7.98
CA ASP A 486 11.03 -25.20 7.96
C ASP A 486 10.08 -24.22 7.29
N ASP A 487 10.19 -22.92 7.61
CA ASP A 487 9.46 -21.85 6.94
C ASP A 487 9.70 -21.92 5.41
N VAL A 488 10.97 -21.98 4.99
CA VAL A 488 11.36 -22.12 3.57
C VAL A 488 10.75 -23.38 2.95
N ALA A 489 10.79 -24.51 3.65
CA ALA A 489 10.23 -25.77 3.15
C ALA A 489 8.70 -25.73 3.02
N ALA A 490 8.00 -25.05 3.94
CA ALA A 490 6.55 -24.86 3.92
C ALA A 490 6.10 -23.86 2.83
N VAL A 491 6.89 -22.81 2.57
CA VAL A 491 6.70 -21.91 1.43
C VAL A 491 6.91 -22.66 0.11
N MET A 492 8.02 -23.39 -0.04
CA MET A 492 8.24 -24.25 -1.21
C MET A 492 7.09 -25.24 -1.42
N GLU A 493 6.61 -25.91 -0.36
CA GLU A 493 5.48 -26.83 -0.48
C GLU A 493 4.16 -26.15 -0.87
N THR A 494 3.93 -24.92 -0.39
CA THR A 494 2.71 -24.14 -0.70
C THR A 494 2.65 -23.68 -2.16
N PHE A 495 3.80 -23.36 -2.78
CA PHE A 495 3.87 -22.84 -4.15
C PHE A 495 4.26 -23.92 -5.19
N ALA A 496 5.01 -24.96 -4.80
CA ALA A 496 5.38 -26.06 -5.70
C ALA A 496 4.26 -27.08 -5.90
N LEU A 497 3.42 -27.34 -4.89
CA LEU A 497 2.29 -28.27 -5.04
C LEU A 497 1.09 -27.53 -5.67
N PRO A 498 0.64 -27.91 -6.89
CA PRO A 498 -0.49 -27.25 -7.52
C PRO A 498 -1.79 -27.56 -6.79
N ARG A 499 -2.22 -26.65 -5.90
CA ARG A 499 -3.54 -26.68 -5.25
C ARG A 499 -4.62 -26.70 -6.33
N GLY A 500 -5.30 -27.83 -6.49
CA GLY A 500 -6.44 -27.96 -7.41
C GLY A 500 -6.39 -29.11 -8.43
N SER A 501 -5.53 -30.12 -8.32
CA SER A 501 -5.56 -31.27 -9.27
C SER A 501 -6.89 -32.01 -9.34
N SER A 502 -7.48 -32.35 -8.18
CA SER A 502 -8.80 -33.00 -8.13
C SER A 502 -9.88 -32.09 -8.70
N TYR A 503 -9.72 -30.76 -8.57
CA TYR A 503 -10.57 -29.79 -9.25
C TYR A 503 -10.36 -29.83 -10.78
N ILE A 504 -9.11 -29.85 -11.26
CA ILE A 504 -8.77 -29.93 -12.69
C ILE A 504 -9.38 -31.17 -13.34
N LYS A 505 -9.17 -32.36 -12.74
CA LYS A 505 -9.73 -33.64 -13.23
C LYS A 505 -11.26 -33.63 -13.35
N LYS A 506 -11.96 -32.84 -12.51
CA LYS A 506 -13.43 -32.74 -12.46
C LYS A 506 -14.01 -31.67 -13.38
N HIS A 507 -13.28 -30.58 -13.65
CA HIS A 507 -13.82 -29.41 -14.34
C HIS A 507 -13.37 -29.27 -15.81
N TYR A 508 -12.26 -29.91 -16.19
CA TYR A 508 -11.76 -29.89 -17.58
C TYR A 508 -12.16 -31.16 -18.36
N PRO A 509 -12.46 -31.06 -19.67
CA PRO A 509 -12.87 -32.20 -20.49
C PRO A 509 -11.85 -33.35 -20.56
N PHE A 510 -10.56 -33.05 -20.40
CA PHE A 510 -9.51 -34.06 -20.33
C PHE A 510 -8.28 -33.51 -19.58
N ASN A 511 -7.67 -34.34 -18.74
CA ASN A 511 -6.43 -34.08 -18.02
C ASN A 511 -5.53 -35.33 -18.06
N LEU A 512 -4.25 -35.13 -18.36
CA LEU A 512 -3.19 -36.13 -18.25
C LEU A 512 -2.27 -35.68 -17.12
N ALA A 513 -1.98 -36.57 -16.18
CA ALA A 513 -1.23 -36.27 -14.98
C ALA A 513 -0.38 -37.46 -14.53
N ILE A 514 0.61 -37.22 -13.67
CA ILE A 514 1.14 -38.23 -12.75
C ILE A 514 0.42 -37.99 -11.42
N GLY A 515 -0.17 -39.03 -10.83
CA GLY A 515 -0.94 -38.90 -9.60
C GLY A 515 -0.89 -40.15 -8.72
N SER A 516 -1.31 -39.97 -7.48
CA SER A 516 -1.49 -41.05 -6.53
C SER A 516 -2.89 -41.04 -5.92
N TYR A 517 -3.35 -42.22 -5.50
CA TYR A 517 -4.67 -42.41 -4.91
C TYR A 517 -4.53 -43.15 -3.59
N VAL A 518 -4.30 -42.39 -2.52
CA VAL A 518 -3.95 -42.94 -1.21
C VAL A 518 -5.21 -43.31 -0.45
N GLY A 519 -5.31 -44.55 0.03
CA GLY A 519 -6.47 -44.97 0.83
C GLY A 519 -6.51 -46.46 1.14
N PHE A 520 -7.71 -46.96 1.39
CA PHE A 520 -7.95 -48.35 1.75
C PHE A 520 -8.33 -49.19 0.53
N ASN A 521 -7.64 -50.32 0.37
CA ASN A 521 -7.85 -51.31 -0.68
C ASN A 521 -8.37 -52.61 -0.06
N THR A 522 -9.30 -53.27 -0.74
CA THR A 522 -9.74 -54.63 -0.41
C THR A 522 -10.07 -55.43 -1.67
N GLY A 523 -9.78 -56.74 -1.67
CA GLY A 523 -9.99 -57.58 -2.83
C GLY A 523 -9.48 -59.01 -2.66
N VAL A 524 -9.20 -59.66 -3.78
CA VAL A 524 -8.58 -60.99 -3.84
C VAL A 524 -7.17 -60.88 -4.42
N GLU A 525 -6.30 -61.75 -3.94
CA GLU A 525 -4.93 -61.92 -4.42
C GLU A 525 -4.75 -63.33 -4.96
N MET A 526 -4.19 -63.44 -6.16
CA MET A 526 -3.91 -64.68 -6.88
C MET A 526 -2.40 -64.92 -6.89
N LEU A 527 -1.95 -66.02 -6.30
CA LEU A 527 -0.55 -66.41 -6.16
C LEU A 527 -0.31 -67.68 -7.01
N PRO A 528 -0.08 -67.55 -8.33
CA PRO A 528 -0.03 -68.69 -9.25
C PRO A 528 1.14 -69.65 -9.01
N ASP A 529 2.13 -69.24 -8.20
CA ASP A 529 3.30 -70.04 -7.83
C ASP A 529 3.05 -70.94 -6.60
N LEU A 530 1.82 -70.96 -6.05
CA LEU A 530 1.42 -71.76 -4.87
C LEU A 530 0.52 -72.96 -5.22
N SER A 531 0.26 -73.80 -4.20
CA SER A 531 -0.65 -74.96 -4.30
C SER A 531 -2.08 -74.54 -4.62
N GLU A 532 -2.91 -75.39 -5.24
CA GLU A 532 -4.30 -75.03 -5.63
C GLU A 532 -5.14 -74.52 -4.45
N ASP A 533 -4.92 -75.03 -3.23
CA ASP A 533 -5.62 -74.59 -2.02
C ASP A 533 -5.15 -73.20 -1.51
N ASP A 534 -3.91 -72.80 -1.83
CA ASP A 534 -3.29 -71.53 -1.40
C ASP A 534 -3.26 -70.46 -2.51
N GLN A 535 -3.68 -70.80 -3.74
CA GLN A 535 -3.59 -69.93 -4.92
C GLN A 535 -4.41 -68.64 -4.83
N THR A 536 -5.41 -68.57 -3.93
CA THR A 536 -6.25 -67.38 -3.77
C THR A 536 -6.44 -66.98 -2.31
N GLY A 537 -6.15 -65.72 -1.99
CA GLY A 537 -6.30 -65.16 -0.65
C GLY A 537 -7.10 -63.84 -0.64
N LEU A 538 -7.64 -63.47 0.52
CA LEU A 538 -8.21 -62.15 0.74
C LEU A 538 -7.11 -61.12 0.99
N ASN A 539 -7.17 -59.99 0.28
CA ASN A 539 -6.26 -58.87 0.44
C ASN A 539 -7.01 -57.67 1.04
N ALA A 540 -6.47 -57.07 2.09
CA ALA A 540 -6.97 -55.84 2.69
C ALA A 540 -5.82 -55.04 3.29
N GLY A 541 -5.79 -53.73 3.06
CA GLY A 541 -4.71 -52.87 3.55
C GLY A 541 -4.74 -51.48 2.93
N MET A 542 -3.68 -50.70 3.14
CA MET A 542 -3.55 -49.39 2.50
C MET A 542 -2.91 -49.53 1.12
N GLY A 543 -3.45 -48.81 0.15
CA GLY A 543 -2.87 -48.61 -1.18
C GLY A 543 -2.41 -47.16 -1.36
N ALA A 544 -1.30 -46.98 -2.05
CA ALA A 544 -0.84 -45.70 -2.58
C ALA A 544 -0.19 -45.91 -3.95
N PRO A 545 -0.96 -46.40 -4.96
CA PRO A 545 -0.46 -46.55 -6.31
C PRO A 545 -0.05 -45.19 -6.89
N ILE A 546 1.05 -45.16 -7.63
CA ILE A 546 1.56 -44.00 -8.36
C ILE A 546 1.65 -44.36 -9.84
N GLY A 547 1.12 -43.49 -10.69
CA GLY A 547 0.99 -43.78 -12.12
C GLY A 547 0.57 -42.61 -12.98
N VAL A 548 0.48 -42.89 -14.29
CA VAL A 548 -0.05 -41.94 -15.27
C VAL A 548 -1.58 -42.00 -15.23
N ALA A 549 -2.19 -40.87 -14.88
CA ALA A 549 -3.63 -40.68 -14.72
C ALA A 549 -4.21 -39.97 -15.95
N PHE A 550 -5.06 -40.68 -16.69
CA PHE A 550 -5.88 -40.17 -17.78
C PHE A 550 -7.28 -39.86 -17.23
N SER A 551 -7.65 -38.59 -17.16
CA SER A 551 -8.82 -38.13 -16.41
C SER A 551 -9.79 -37.35 -17.30
N TRP A 552 -11.09 -37.57 -17.13
CA TRP A 552 -12.17 -36.89 -17.85
C TRP A 552 -13.18 -36.31 -16.84
N GLY A 553 -13.42 -35.00 -16.91
CA GLY A 553 -14.39 -34.32 -16.07
C GLY A 553 -15.83 -34.46 -16.59
N GLU A 554 -16.75 -34.82 -15.70
CA GLU A 554 -18.19 -34.92 -15.97
C GLU A 554 -18.93 -33.69 -15.44
N LYS A 555 -19.59 -32.93 -16.33
CA LYS A 555 -20.38 -31.74 -15.98
C LYS A 555 -21.86 -32.09 -15.79
N GLY A 556 -22.24 -32.46 -14.56
CA GLY A 556 -23.66 -32.59 -14.18
C GLY A 556 -24.32 -31.26 -13.84
N ARG A 557 -25.66 -31.18 -13.89
CA ARG A 557 -26.48 -29.96 -13.68
C ARG A 557 -26.23 -29.14 -12.40
N ASN A 558 -25.43 -29.63 -11.44
CA ASN A 558 -24.99 -28.86 -10.27
C ASN A 558 -23.73 -29.42 -9.56
N LYS A 559 -23.02 -30.38 -10.18
CA LYS A 559 -21.94 -31.17 -9.57
C LYS A 559 -20.96 -31.66 -10.64
N SER A 560 -19.67 -31.42 -10.42
CA SER A 560 -18.58 -31.87 -11.30
C SER A 560 -17.93 -33.13 -10.72
N ALA A 561 -17.95 -34.24 -11.45
CA ALA A 561 -17.29 -35.51 -11.10
C ALA A 561 -16.10 -35.79 -12.04
N SER A 562 -15.34 -36.85 -11.82
CA SER A 562 -14.29 -37.26 -12.75
C SER A 562 -14.19 -38.78 -12.89
N TYR A 563 -13.94 -39.26 -14.10
CA TYR A 563 -13.50 -40.64 -14.36
C TYR A 563 -12.01 -40.60 -14.65
N THR A 564 -11.22 -41.46 -14.00
CA THR A 564 -9.79 -41.57 -14.22
C THR A 564 -9.39 -43.01 -14.48
N PHE A 565 -8.61 -43.24 -15.53
CA PHE A 565 -7.81 -44.44 -15.70
C PHE A 565 -6.39 -44.15 -15.22
N LEU A 566 -5.93 -44.87 -14.21
CA LEU A 566 -4.56 -44.82 -13.69
C LEU A 566 -3.79 -46.03 -14.22
N ALA A 567 -2.72 -45.81 -14.96
CA ALA A 567 -1.71 -46.84 -15.24
C ALA A 567 -0.61 -46.74 -14.18
N ASN A 568 -0.70 -47.57 -13.13
CA ASN A 568 0.25 -47.55 -12.01
C ASN A 568 1.50 -48.38 -12.29
N VAL A 569 2.64 -47.89 -11.77
CA VAL A 569 3.98 -48.48 -11.95
C VAL A 569 4.56 -48.93 -10.61
N VAL A 570 4.29 -48.18 -9.55
CA VAL A 570 4.69 -48.49 -8.17
C VAL A 570 3.52 -48.30 -7.22
N ASP A 571 3.53 -49.00 -6.09
CA ASP A 571 2.58 -48.83 -4.98
C ASP A 571 3.37 -48.76 -3.67
N ILE A 572 3.22 -47.64 -2.96
CA ILE A 572 3.91 -47.38 -1.69
C ILE A 572 3.00 -47.58 -0.47
N GLY A 573 1.81 -48.18 -0.64
CA GLY A 573 0.78 -48.31 0.38
C GLY A 573 1.24 -48.95 1.70
N ALA A 574 2.16 -49.94 1.64
CA ALA A 574 2.75 -50.54 2.84
C ALA A 574 3.62 -49.57 3.66
N PHE A 575 4.31 -48.63 2.99
CA PHE A 575 5.07 -47.56 3.65
C PHE A 575 4.14 -46.47 4.20
N THR A 576 3.10 -46.12 3.43
CA THR A 576 2.06 -45.20 3.89
C THR A 576 1.36 -45.73 5.14
N ALA A 577 1.03 -47.03 5.19
CA ALA A 577 0.47 -47.69 6.36
C ALA A 577 1.34 -47.51 7.61
N PHE A 578 2.63 -47.84 7.52
CA PHE A 578 3.58 -47.71 8.62
C PHE A 578 3.68 -46.27 9.15
N ARG A 579 3.71 -45.29 8.25
CA ARG A 579 3.76 -43.86 8.62
C ARG A 579 2.49 -43.36 9.30
N PHE A 580 1.30 -43.87 8.94
CA PHE A 580 0.06 -43.53 9.66
C PHE A 580 -0.03 -44.17 11.06
N THR A 581 0.71 -45.25 11.33
CA THR A 581 0.74 -45.90 12.65
C THR A 581 1.87 -45.42 13.57
N ASN A 582 3.02 -45.01 13.01
CA ASN A 582 4.23 -44.66 13.76
C ASN A 582 4.73 -43.26 13.34
N ASN A 583 4.23 -42.21 13.99
CA ASN A 583 4.55 -40.82 13.63
C ASN A 583 6.00 -40.40 13.99
N ASP A 584 6.59 -40.98 15.03
CA ASP A 584 7.84 -40.48 15.64
C ASP A 584 9.11 -41.27 15.25
N ALA A 585 8.98 -42.37 14.51
CA ALA A 585 10.11 -43.20 14.06
C ALA A 585 10.59 -42.76 12.66
N VAL A 586 11.48 -41.76 12.61
CA VAL A 586 11.97 -41.18 11.34
C VAL A 586 13.29 -41.82 10.87
N ASP A 587 14.14 -42.29 11.79
CA ASP A 587 15.52 -42.69 11.51
C ASP A 587 15.72 -44.20 11.23
N ASP A 588 14.80 -45.07 11.67
CA ASP A 588 14.91 -46.54 11.54
C ASP A 588 14.14 -47.12 10.34
N LEU A 589 14.37 -46.58 9.14
CA LEU A 589 13.85 -47.14 7.90
C LEU A 589 14.96 -47.88 7.14
N PRO A 590 14.79 -49.19 6.81
CA PRO A 590 15.80 -49.92 6.04
C PRO A 590 15.96 -49.38 4.61
N GLU A 591 16.98 -49.86 3.89
CA GLU A 591 17.28 -49.42 2.52
C GLU A 591 16.29 -50.02 1.50
N LEU A 592 15.49 -49.16 0.86
CA LEU A 592 14.40 -49.58 -0.03
C LEU A 592 14.88 -49.76 -1.48
N LYS A 593 14.71 -50.96 -2.03
CA LYS A 593 14.98 -51.27 -3.45
C LYS A 593 13.72 -51.06 -4.30
N PHE A 594 13.89 -50.61 -5.55
CA PHE A 594 12.77 -50.39 -6.48
C PHE A 594 11.89 -51.63 -6.68
N SER A 595 12.50 -52.84 -6.70
CA SER A 595 11.80 -54.13 -6.70
C SER A 595 10.79 -54.31 -5.57
N ASN A 596 10.96 -53.62 -4.45
CA ASN A 596 10.12 -53.78 -3.27
C ASN A 596 8.78 -53.05 -3.42
N ILE A 597 8.74 -51.98 -4.20
CA ILE A 597 7.54 -51.12 -4.44
C ILE A 597 7.02 -51.20 -5.88
N PHE A 598 7.74 -51.86 -6.79
CA PHE A 598 7.31 -52.04 -8.18
C PHE A 598 6.03 -52.89 -8.23
N ALA A 599 4.95 -52.26 -8.69
CA ALA A 599 3.60 -52.80 -8.67
C ALA A 599 2.86 -52.34 -9.94
N PRO A 600 3.24 -52.86 -11.12
CA PRO A 600 2.60 -52.49 -12.38
C PRO A 600 1.14 -52.95 -12.40
N GLY A 601 0.24 -52.09 -12.88
CA GLY A 601 -1.18 -52.36 -12.90
C GLY A 601 -2.02 -51.25 -13.53
N GLY A 602 -3.32 -51.38 -13.39
CA GLY A 602 -4.28 -50.35 -13.76
C GLY A 602 -5.42 -50.23 -12.75
N ALA A 603 -5.93 -49.00 -12.59
CA ALA A 603 -7.15 -48.74 -11.82
C ALA A 603 -8.12 -47.83 -12.61
N PHE A 604 -9.41 -48.13 -12.51
CA PHE A 604 -10.48 -47.25 -12.95
C PHE A 604 -11.12 -46.59 -11.72
N ILE A 605 -11.17 -45.26 -11.71
CA ILE A 605 -11.42 -44.46 -10.51
C ILE A 605 -12.49 -43.41 -10.79
N TYR A 606 -13.53 -43.39 -9.97
CA TYR A 606 -14.55 -42.35 -9.92
C TYR A 606 -14.24 -41.35 -8.80
N GLY A 607 -13.96 -40.11 -9.17
CA GLY A 607 -13.71 -39.00 -8.25
C GLY A 607 -15.02 -38.32 -7.83
N PHE A 608 -15.30 -38.29 -6.53
CA PHE A 608 -16.57 -37.79 -6.01
C PHE A 608 -16.74 -36.28 -6.25
N PRO A 609 -17.97 -35.79 -6.51
CA PRO A 609 -18.21 -34.36 -6.64
C PRO A 609 -17.96 -33.60 -5.34
N ARG A 610 -17.37 -32.40 -5.45
CA ARG A 610 -17.11 -31.43 -4.35
C ARG A 610 -16.20 -31.92 -3.21
N PHE A 611 -15.69 -33.15 -3.27
CA PHE A 611 -14.83 -33.77 -2.24
C PHE A 611 -13.63 -34.45 -2.92
N PRO A 612 -12.39 -34.38 -2.41
CA PRO A 612 -11.20 -34.99 -3.04
C PRO A 612 -11.15 -36.53 -2.93
N GLY A 613 -12.11 -37.17 -2.27
CA GLY A 613 -12.23 -38.62 -2.26
C GLY A 613 -12.64 -39.24 -3.60
N SER A 614 -12.34 -40.52 -3.75
CA SER A 614 -12.62 -41.33 -4.92
C SER A 614 -12.89 -42.79 -4.53
N PHE A 615 -13.66 -43.48 -5.36
CA PHE A 615 -13.85 -44.92 -5.32
C PHE A 615 -13.38 -45.53 -6.63
N GLY A 616 -12.71 -46.67 -6.60
CA GLY A 616 -12.18 -47.29 -7.81
C GLY A 616 -12.09 -48.80 -7.75
N MET A 617 -11.84 -49.40 -8.92
CA MET A 617 -11.54 -50.81 -9.11
C MET A 617 -10.10 -50.92 -9.62
N PHE A 618 -9.31 -51.88 -9.12
CA PHE A 618 -7.92 -52.05 -9.53
C PHE A 618 -7.57 -53.50 -9.89
N ALA A 619 -6.58 -53.63 -10.76
CA ALA A 619 -5.88 -54.85 -11.10
C ALA A 619 -4.38 -54.55 -11.14
N GLN A 620 -3.60 -55.04 -10.18
CA GLN A 620 -2.17 -54.75 -10.09
C GLN A 620 -1.37 -55.97 -9.67
N LYS A 621 -0.14 -56.08 -10.17
CA LYS A 621 0.84 -57.00 -9.59
C LYS A 621 1.21 -56.52 -8.19
N GLY A 622 1.13 -57.40 -7.20
CA GLY A 622 1.45 -57.05 -5.81
C GLY A 622 2.93 -56.67 -5.66
N PRO A 623 3.27 -55.59 -4.93
CA PRO A 623 4.66 -55.31 -4.58
C PRO A 623 5.21 -56.44 -3.69
N ASN A 624 6.51 -56.74 -3.86
CA ASN A 624 7.22 -57.73 -3.03
C ASN A 624 7.22 -57.34 -1.54
N LEU A 625 7.15 -56.04 -1.22
CA LEU A 625 6.99 -55.55 0.15
C LEU A 625 5.55 -55.74 0.63
N ARG A 626 5.37 -56.61 1.63
CA ARG A 626 4.07 -56.85 2.28
C ARG A 626 3.82 -55.89 3.42
N LYS A 627 4.83 -55.67 4.28
CA LYS A 627 4.72 -54.88 5.50
C LYS A 627 6.08 -54.29 5.91
N VAL A 628 6.04 -53.14 6.56
CA VAL A 628 7.19 -52.48 7.19
C VAL A 628 7.00 -52.57 8.71
N THR A 629 8.07 -52.88 9.43
CA THR A 629 8.11 -52.94 10.91
C THR A 629 9.32 -52.16 11.41
N ALA A 630 9.41 -51.92 12.73
CA ALA A 630 10.58 -51.28 13.33
C ALA A 630 11.86 -52.12 13.17
N ASP A 631 11.72 -53.45 13.08
CA ASP A 631 12.84 -54.39 12.95
C ASP A 631 13.20 -54.73 11.49
N GLY A 632 12.45 -54.25 10.49
CA GLY A 632 12.75 -54.50 9.07
C GLY A 632 11.55 -54.59 8.12
N TYR A 633 11.71 -55.39 7.06
CA TYR A 633 10.71 -55.60 6.01
C TYR A 633 10.21 -57.05 5.99
N GLU A 634 8.89 -57.22 5.89
CA GLU A 634 8.30 -58.49 5.45
C GLU A 634 8.23 -58.48 3.92
N ILE A 635 9.12 -59.25 3.28
CA ILE A 635 9.20 -59.41 1.83
C ILE A 635 8.71 -60.80 1.46
N ASP A 636 7.79 -60.85 0.50
CA ASP A 636 7.29 -62.07 -0.12
C ASP A 636 7.79 -62.12 -1.57
N ALA A 637 8.44 -63.22 -1.94
CA ALA A 637 8.97 -63.42 -3.29
C ALA A 637 7.90 -63.93 -4.28
N THR A 638 6.75 -64.42 -3.79
CA THR A 638 5.66 -64.91 -4.64
C THR A 638 4.85 -63.72 -5.18
N ASN A 639 4.95 -63.53 -6.49
CA ASN A 639 4.61 -62.28 -7.18
C ASN A 639 3.17 -62.32 -7.72
N GLY A 640 2.19 -62.20 -6.83
CA GLY A 640 0.77 -62.35 -7.16
C GLY A 640 0.12 -61.18 -7.92
N TRP A 641 -1.06 -61.46 -8.50
CA TRP A 641 -1.99 -60.44 -9.02
C TRP A 641 -3.06 -60.13 -7.99
N ARG A 642 -3.30 -58.84 -7.72
CA ARG A 642 -4.36 -58.35 -6.82
C ARG A 642 -5.46 -57.67 -7.63
N PHE A 643 -6.70 -58.06 -7.37
CA PHE A 643 -7.92 -57.50 -7.98
C PHE A 643 -8.87 -57.04 -6.87
N GLY A 644 -9.32 -55.80 -6.91
CA GLY A 644 -10.11 -55.27 -5.80
C GLY A 644 -10.74 -53.90 -6.00
N LEU A 645 -11.27 -53.38 -4.90
CA LEU A 645 -11.88 -52.07 -4.77
C LEU A 645 -10.98 -51.18 -3.90
N MET A 646 -10.91 -49.89 -4.24
CA MET A 646 -10.24 -48.86 -3.44
C MET A 646 -11.22 -47.77 -3.02
N LEU A 647 -11.05 -47.27 -1.80
CA LEU A 647 -11.62 -45.99 -1.34
C LEU A 647 -10.45 -45.08 -0.95
N SER A 648 -10.24 -44.03 -1.72
CA SER A 648 -9.00 -43.25 -1.72
C SER A 648 -9.22 -41.75 -1.75
N VAL A 649 -8.16 -41.00 -1.46
CA VAL A 649 -8.05 -39.55 -1.66
C VAL A 649 -7.10 -39.30 -2.82
N ASP A 650 -7.50 -38.42 -3.73
CA ASP A 650 -6.70 -37.98 -4.87
C ASP A 650 -5.54 -37.08 -4.42
N ILE A 651 -4.31 -37.57 -4.55
CA ILE A 651 -3.08 -36.84 -4.25
C ILE A 651 -2.40 -36.44 -5.58
N PRO A 652 -2.31 -35.13 -5.90
CA PRO A 652 -1.49 -34.67 -7.02
C PRO A 652 -0.03 -35.05 -6.87
N LEU A 653 0.60 -35.40 -7.99
CA LEU A 653 2.05 -35.32 -8.12
C LEU A 653 2.40 -34.29 -9.20
N PHE A 654 1.98 -34.50 -10.45
CA PHE A 654 2.28 -33.59 -11.58
C PHE A 654 1.13 -33.54 -12.60
N ASN A 655 0.89 -32.38 -13.24
CA ASN A 655 0.01 -32.29 -14.41
C ASN A 655 0.85 -32.25 -15.69
N LEU A 656 0.56 -33.12 -16.66
CA LEU A 656 1.28 -33.21 -17.94
C LEU A 656 0.55 -32.49 -19.08
N TYR A 657 -0.78 -32.55 -19.11
CA TYR A 657 -1.61 -31.85 -20.12
C TYR A 657 -3.02 -31.62 -19.60
N THR A 658 -3.70 -30.55 -20.01
CA THR A 658 -5.12 -30.31 -19.70
C THR A 658 -5.81 -29.63 -20.86
N LYS A 659 -6.80 -30.29 -21.45
CA LYS A 659 -7.55 -29.80 -22.61
C LYS A 659 -8.50 -28.68 -22.19
N GLY A 660 -8.43 -27.53 -22.87
CA GLY A 660 -9.27 -26.37 -22.55
C GLY A 660 -8.81 -25.56 -21.35
N LYS A 661 -7.58 -25.79 -20.86
CA LYS A 661 -6.88 -24.81 -20.02
C LYS A 661 -6.22 -23.79 -20.96
N GLU A 662 -6.82 -22.62 -21.08
CA GLU A 662 -6.15 -21.48 -21.70
C GLU A 662 -4.91 -21.11 -20.87
N SER A 663 -3.83 -20.70 -21.54
CA SER A 663 -2.61 -20.20 -20.90
C SER A 663 -2.85 -18.77 -20.42
N GLY A 664 -3.65 -18.62 -19.36
CA GLY A 664 -4.02 -17.34 -18.79
C GLY A 664 -4.73 -17.50 -17.46
N CYS A 665 -4.41 -16.62 -16.51
CA CYS A 665 -5.22 -16.45 -15.30
C CYS A 665 -6.50 -15.71 -15.70
N VAL A 666 -7.62 -16.43 -15.81
CA VAL A 666 -8.93 -15.85 -16.13
C VAL A 666 -9.94 -16.25 -15.05
N GLY A 667 -10.53 -15.25 -14.40
CA GLY A 667 -11.76 -15.39 -13.63
C GLY A 667 -11.62 -15.71 -12.14
N TYR A 668 -11.32 -14.67 -11.35
CA TYR A 668 -11.97 -14.43 -10.06
C TYR A 668 -12.56 -13.02 -10.07
#